data_AF-A0A9E3CFW4-F1
#
_entry.id   AF-A0A9E3CFW4-F1
#
_cell.length_a   1.000
_cell.length_b   1.000
_cell.length_c   1.000
_cell.angle_alpha   90.00
_cell.angle_beta   90.00
_cell.angle_gamma   90.00
#
_symmetry.space_group_name_H-M   'P 1'
#
loop_
_entity.id
_entity.type
_entity.pdbx_description
1 polymer ?
#
loop_
_entity_poly.entity_id
_entity_poly.type
_entity_poly.pdbx_seq_one_letter_code
_entity_poly.pdbx_strand_id
1 'polypeptide(L)'
;MESDDTATREMQTGSGEETSGVAPRLPGLGRGRVALLLAAIALGILLRVPALYNSAFDLNSDEAVNALVVKHMLEGREFSLFNWDTTYYGIVEGLFSVPFVALLGYEPLAFKLSALVGFLILQVSVFLLGRRLYGAGAGLAAAAFLSAFSPMLIVWSTLASGGYCLVVGWGTVTALYALRLARRPSVARAAVFGWLLGFGLYIYQLYLVYVATFAAALALAAAWELATPAGRDRAGRLLKSSGAGRVFKALLAFAVSFAAGWAPTIIARLGGAAANKQPAYRLATPGVIGANVELLVRRCIPALFGVNPFGVPELLSRSGPSFPLLAEVGYLGFFAAAWLWGVRSVLRHEGRGGRLVPASLVLLPVVDVLLFILSPNPQDTLSHRYLLPSLTSFTVLAGGMVVSIGGRSRTCALLLSCLVIAFGLSKSAAWLVGQNYLTGNLRLVRKHEPLEDVLDLLRREGVRGAFGDYWTAYKATLLSREEVTVASISIWERNPEMTRAVRALPTAAYIFDASSRHDLAFGERLRDYQIPYTRYLVDKYAVYVSPSGQSLGRAELGPLPHFASSVTAEDAPKVLRPGESARVKIRVTNTSDGVWSADGGEIGEYRVTASSRWLVGEQALAAEGARAFFPRDVRPGETEELWVPVVAPSSDGHYTLVLTLVQERVAWFCDVGGGEVRLPILVN
;
A
#
# COMPACT_ATOMS: atom_id res chain seq x y z
N MET A 1 62.75 14.56 -71.77
CA MET A 1 62.34 13.19 -71.42
C MET A 1 61.22 13.35 -70.40
N GLU A 2 59.98 13.53 -70.86
CA GLU A 2 59.01 12.44 -71.20
C GLU A 2 58.75 11.56 -69.97
N SER A 3 57.55 11.21 -69.53
CA SER A 3 56.15 11.31 -70.00
C SER A 3 55.33 10.78 -68.80
N ASP A 4 54.26 11.44 -68.33
CA ASP A 4 52.87 11.32 -68.77
C ASP A 4 52.14 10.01 -68.42
N ASP A 5 50.93 10.18 -67.87
CA ASP A 5 49.74 9.28 -67.90
C ASP A 5 49.76 7.90 -67.20
N THR A 6 48.67 7.31 -66.69
CA THR A 6 47.22 7.58 -66.73
C THR A 6 46.50 6.75 -65.65
N ALA A 7 45.28 7.17 -65.31
CA ALA A 7 44.29 6.44 -64.51
C ALA A 7 43.52 5.37 -65.33
N THR A 8 43.11 4.25 -64.71
CA THR A 8 41.79 3.53 -64.81
C THR A 8 41.86 2.18 -64.06
N ARG A 9 41.08 1.95 -62.98
CA ARG A 9 39.71 1.37 -62.88
C ARG A 9 39.67 -0.17 -62.91
N GLU A 10 39.36 -0.82 -61.78
CA GLU A 10 38.22 -1.77 -61.59
C GLU A 10 38.34 -2.69 -60.34
N MET A 11 37.32 -2.58 -59.48
CA MET A 11 36.48 -3.62 -58.85
C MET A 11 37.01 -5.00 -58.38
N GLN A 12 36.52 -5.36 -57.18
CA GLN A 12 36.31 -6.71 -56.60
C GLN A 12 37.56 -7.40 -56.01
N THR A 13 37.60 -7.98 -54.81
CA THR A 13 36.58 -8.63 -53.95
C THR A 13 37.06 -8.66 -52.49
N GLY A 14 36.13 -8.74 -51.54
CA GLY A 14 36.42 -8.90 -50.12
C GLY A 14 36.59 -10.36 -49.67
N SER A 15 37.36 -10.54 -48.61
CA SER A 15 37.30 -11.61 -47.59
C SER A 15 38.31 -11.15 -46.51
N GLY A 16 38.00 -10.99 -45.23
CA GLY A 16 37.24 -11.82 -44.32
C GLY A 16 37.75 -11.45 -42.92
N GLU A 17 37.16 -10.43 -42.28
CA GLU A 17 37.37 -10.19 -40.86
C GLU A 17 36.35 -11.03 -40.08
N GLU A 18 36.81 -12.18 -39.59
CA GLU A 18 36.13 -12.95 -38.56
C GLU A 18 35.99 -12.08 -37.30
N THR A 19 34.82 -11.47 -37.16
CA THR A 19 34.45 -10.69 -35.98
C THR A 19 34.16 -11.63 -34.81
N SER A 20 35.14 -11.78 -33.93
CA SER A 20 34.98 -12.37 -32.61
C SER A 20 33.75 -11.78 -31.88
N GLY A 21 32.81 -12.65 -31.49
CA GLY A 21 31.48 -12.33 -30.98
C GLY A 21 31.41 -11.74 -29.57
N VAL A 22 32.35 -10.88 -29.18
CA VAL A 22 32.28 -10.15 -27.90
C VAL A 22 31.54 -8.83 -28.14
N ALA A 23 30.37 -8.68 -27.51
CA ALA A 23 29.60 -7.43 -27.59
C ALA A 23 30.45 -6.24 -27.12
N PRO A 24 30.32 -5.05 -27.73
CA PRO A 24 30.95 -3.86 -27.18
C PRO A 24 30.41 -3.63 -25.77
N ARG A 25 31.28 -3.79 -24.77
CA ARG A 25 30.99 -3.39 -23.39
C ARG A 25 30.60 -1.92 -23.41
N LEU A 26 29.56 -1.53 -22.65
CA LEU A 26 29.28 -0.11 -22.47
C LEU A 26 30.57 0.55 -21.98
N PRO A 27 31.07 1.61 -22.63
CA PRO A 27 32.31 2.26 -22.20
C PRO A 27 32.17 2.66 -20.74
N GLY A 28 33.26 2.50 -19.98
CA GLY A 28 33.32 2.85 -18.56
C GLY A 28 32.82 4.28 -18.30
N LEU A 29 32.27 4.52 -17.12
CA LEU A 29 31.95 5.88 -16.71
C LEU A 29 33.27 6.61 -16.43
N GLY A 30 33.50 7.75 -17.08
CA GLY A 30 34.59 8.64 -16.69
C GLY A 30 34.41 9.14 -15.26
N ARG A 31 35.52 9.44 -14.57
CA ARG A 31 35.55 9.81 -13.14
C ARG A 31 34.50 10.87 -12.75
N GLY A 32 34.32 11.92 -13.56
CA GLY A 32 33.32 12.96 -13.29
C GLY A 32 31.87 12.46 -13.32
N ARG A 33 31.54 11.50 -14.19
CA ARG A 33 30.19 10.92 -14.23
C ARG A 33 29.94 9.97 -13.05
N VAL A 34 30.98 9.30 -12.57
CA VAL A 34 30.89 8.51 -11.33
C VAL A 34 30.61 9.43 -10.14
N ALA A 35 31.34 10.55 -10.03
CA ALA A 35 31.10 11.54 -8.97
C ALA A 35 29.66 12.07 -8.98
N LEU A 36 29.10 12.37 -10.17
CA LEU A 36 27.70 12.81 -10.29
C LEU A 36 26.69 11.72 -9.88
N LEU A 37 26.96 10.46 -10.22
CA LEU A 37 26.09 9.35 -9.79
C LEU A 37 26.14 9.19 -8.26
N LEU A 38 27.33 9.24 -7.67
CA LEU A 38 27.50 9.18 -6.22
C LEU A 38 26.84 10.37 -5.52
N ALA A 39 26.91 11.57 -6.11
CA ALA A 39 26.20 12.74 -5.60
C ALA A 39 24.68 12.57 -5.65
N ALA A 40 24.12 12.01 -6.72
CA ALA A 40 22.69 11.70 -6.81
C ALA A 40 22.27 10.65 -5.76
N ILE A 41 23.07 9.60 -5.56
CA ILE A 41 22.83 8.58 -4.53
C ILE A 41 22.90 9.21 -3.13
N ALA A 42 23.93 10.01 -2.85
CA ALA A 42 24.10 10.71 -1.59
C ALA A 42 22.93 11.66 -1.31
N LEU A 43 22.45 12.40 -2.33
CA LEU A 43 21.27 13.25 -2.22
C LEU A 43 20.00 12.43 -1.90
N GLY A 44 19.84 11.28 -2.57
CA GLY A 44 18.76 10.33 -2.29
C GLY A 44 18.76 9.88 -0.82
N ILE A 45 19.93 9.53 -0.27
CA ILE A 45 20.07 9.13 1.13
C ILE A 45 19.82 10.33 2.07
N LEU A 46 20.43 11.48 1.80
CA LEU A 46 20.39 12.66 2.66
C LEU A 46 18.96 13.14 2.96
N LEU A 47 18.08 13.13 1.96
CA LEU A 47 16.68 13.54 2.13
C LEU A 47 15.88 12.61 3.06
N ARG A 48 16.35 11.38 3.29
CA ARG A 48 15.71 10.38 4.14
C ARG A 48 16.29 10.34 5.55
N VAL A 49 17.46 10.95 5.76
CA VAL A 49 18.13 11.00 7.08
C VAL A 49 17.20 11.52 8.18
N PRO A 50 16.39 12.58 7.99
CA PRO A 50 15.53 13.05 9.09
C PRO A 50 14.48 12.03 9.54
N ALA A 51 13.89 11.26 8.62
CA ALA A 51 12.94 10.20 8.94
C ALA A 51 13.65 8.97 9.57
N LEU A 52 14.81 8.59 9.03
CA LEU A 52 15.62 7.48 9.58
C LEU A 52 16.15 7.80 10.99
N TYR A 53 16.57 9.05 11.22
CA TYR A 53 17.01 9.53 12.53
C TYR A 53 15.90 9.47 13.58
N ASN A 54 14.64 9.66 13.15
CA ASN A 54 13.44 9.56 13.97
C ASN A 54 12.71 8.22 13.80
N SER A 55 13.44 7.14 13.49
CA SER A 55 12.86 5.84 13.13
C SER A 55 11.90 5.25 14.17
N ALA A 56 12.16 5.40 15.47
CA ALA A 56 11.26 4.94 16.54
C ALA A 56 9.92 5.69 16.53
N PHE A 57 9.97 7.01 16.34
CA PHE A 57 8.78 7.86 16.21
C PHE A 57 7.97 7.50 14.95
N ASP A 58 8.65 7.35 13.81
CA ASP A 58 8.02 7.10 12.50
C ASP A 58 7.60 5.65 12.27
N LEU A 59 8.00 4.71 13.14
CA LEU A 59 7.57 3.33 13.08
C LEU A 59 6.06 3.25 13.34
N ASN A 60 5.34 2.49 12.53
CA ASN A 60 3.95 2.13 12.79
C ASN A 60 3.77 0.61 12.94
N SER A 61 2.57 0.17 13.31
CA SER A 61 2.28 -1.26 13.51
C SER A 61 2.37 -2.13 12.27
N ASP A 62 2.12 -1.61 11.06
CA ASP A 62 2.31 -2.41 9.83
C ASP A 62 3.79 -2.74 9.63
N GLU A 63 4.68 -1.77 9.85
CA GLU A 63 6.13 -1.98 9.85
C GLU A 63 6.58 -2.88 11.00
N ALA A 64 5.97 -2.73 12.19
CA ALA A 64 6.32 -3.53 13.34
C ALA A 64 5.93 -5.00 13.17
N VAL A 65 4.80 -5.31 12.54
CA VAL A 65 4.43 -6.69 12.17
C VAL A 65 5.48 -7.30 11.25
N ASN A 66 5.91 -6.57 10.22
CA ASN A 66 6.97 -7.04 9.31
C ASN A 66 8.28 -7.33 10.07
N ALA A 67 8.65 -6.42 10.98
CA ALA A 67 9.84 -6.57 11.82
C ALA A 67 9.75 -7.78 12.77
N LEU A 68 8.61 -7.99 13.41
CA LEU A 68 8.38 -9.08 14.35
C LEU A 68 8.39 -10.46 13.66
N VAL A 69 7.79 -10.58 12.47
CA VAL A 69 7.86 -11.81 11.67
C VAL A 69 9.31 -12.15 11.31
N VAL A 70 10.08 -11.16 10.82
CA VAL A 70 11.50 -11.38 10.52
C VAL A 70 12.29 -11.73 11.78
N LYS A 71 11.99 -11.08 12.91
CA LYS A 71 12.60 -11.39 14.21
C LYS A 71 12.34 -12.84 14.63
N HIS A 72 11.08 -13.27 14.64
CA HIS A 72 10.70 -14.63 15.02
C HIS A 72 11.32 -15.69 14.09
N MET A 73 11.44 -15.39 12.80
CA MET A 73 12.18 -16.23 11.85
C MET A 73 13.67 -16.34 12.17
N LEU A 74 14.33 -15.22 12.46
CA LEU A 74 15.76 -15.21 12.80
C LEU A 74 16.06 -15.92 14.13
N GLU A 75 15.11 -15.91 15.06
CA GLU A 75 15.19 -16.63 16.34
C GLU A 75 14.75 -18.09 16.25
N GLY A 76 14.33 -18.56 15.07
CA GLY A 76 13.90 -19.94 14.84
C GLY A 76 12.55 -20.29 15.49
N ARG A 77 11.74 -19.30 15.86
CA ARG A 77 10.42 -19.49 16.48
C ARG A 77 9.35 -19.86 15.47
N GLU A 78 9.42 -19.29 14.27
CA GLU A 78 8.49 -19.57 13.18
C GLU A 78 9.20 -19.53 11.82
N PHE A 79 8.56 -20.09 10.79
CA PHE A 79 8.97 -19.88 9.40
C PHE A 79 7.77 -19.36 8.61
N SER A 80 7.92 -18.17 8.03
CA SER A 80 6.90 -17.57 7.18
C SER A 80 7.49 -17.02 5.88
N LEU A 81 6.67 -16.98 4.83
CA LEU A 81 7.00 -16.29 3.58
C LEU A 81 6.21 -14.98 3.43
N PHE A 82 5.32 -14.71 4.37
CA PHE A 82 4.33 -13.64 4.37
C PHE A 82 4.22 -13.01 5.76
N ASN A 83 3.71 -11.78 5.83
CA ASN A 83 3.37 -11.21 7.12
C ASN A 83 2.12 -11.89 7.70
N TRP A 84 2.00 -11.88 9.02
CA TRP A 84 0.85 -12.42 9.71
C TRP A 84 -0.47 -11.87 9.13
N ASP A 85 -1.40 -12.78 8.84
CA ASP A 85 -2.72 -12.49 8.27
C ASP A 85 -2.69 -11.67 6.94
N THR A 86 -1.57 -11.69 6.20
CA THR A 86 -1.41 -10.92 4.96
C THR A 86 -0.67 -11.67 3.88
N THR A 87 -1.32 -11.99 2.76
CA THR A 87 -0.69 -12.74 1.65
C THR A 87 -0.56 -11.96 0.33
N TYR A 88 -0.81 -10.64 0.34
CA TYR A 88 -0.72 -9.80 -0.86
C TYR A 88 0.65 -9.16 -1.13
N TYR A 89 1.58 -9.30 -0.20
CA TYR A 89 3.00 -8.99 -0.37
C TYR A 89 3.84 -9.93 0.50
N GLY A 90 5.04 -10.28 0.04
CA GLY A 90 5.97 -11.16 0.75
C GLY A 90 6.89 -10.41 1.69
N ILE A 91 7.61 -11.15 2.54
CA ILE A 91 8.58 -10.60 3.51
C ILE A 91 9.91 -10.13 2.88
N VAL A 92 10.00 -10.05 1.54
CA VAL A 92 11.26 -9.83 0.81
C VAL A 92 11.95 -8.52 1.23
N GLU A 93 11.19 -7.44 1.40
CA GLU A 93 11.74 -6.18 1.94
C GLU A 93 12.21 -6.35 3.39
N GLY A 94 11.46 -7.08 4.22
CA GLY A 94 11.84 -7.39 5.59
C GLY A 94 13.18 -8.14 5.68
N LEU A 95 13.45 -9.07 4.75
CA LEU A 95 14.71 -9.82 4.70
C LEU A 95 15.93 -8.94 4.41
N PHE A 96 15.78 -7.77 3.79
CA PHE A 96 16.89 -6.81 3.65
C PHE A 96 17.29 -6.17 4.99
N SER A 97 16.51 -6.33 6.05
CA SER A 97 16.89 -5.87 7.40
C SER A 97 17.97 -6.75 8.04
N VAL A 98 18.14 -8.01 7.62
CA VAL A 98 19.01 -9.00 8.30
C VAL A 98 20.45 -8.48 8.55
N PRO A 99 21.15 -7.89 7.56
CA PRO A 99 22.49 -7.35 7.80
C PRO A 99 22.50 -6.19 8.81
N PHE A 100 21.43 -5.39 8.87
CA PHE A 100 21.30 -4.27 9.80
C PHE A 100 20.90 -4.74 11.20
N VAL A 101 20.06 -5.77 11.31
CA VAL A 101 19.73 -6.42 12.58
C VAL A 101 20.99 -7.00 13.23
N ALA A 102 21.89 -7.60 12.44
CA ALA A 102 23.17 -8.08 12.95
C ALA A 102 24.09 -6.97 13.52
N LEU A 103 23.92 -5.72 13.06
CA LEU A 103 24.74 -4.57 13.47
C LEU A 103 24.09 -3.71 14.57
N LEU A 104 22.77 -3.54 14.51
CA LEU A 104 22.01 -2.59 15.33
C LEU A 104 21.09 -3.30 16.34
N GLY A 105 20.89 -4.61 16.22
CA GLY A 105 19.84 -5.34 16.92
C GLY A 105 18.46 -5.12 16.29
N TYR A 106 17.41 -5.54 17.01
CA TYR A 106 16.00 -5.41 16.59
C TYR A 106 15.45 -4.00 16.78
N GLU A 107 16.20 -2.99 16.31
CA GLU A 107 15.84 -1.58 16.38
C GLU A 107 14.98 -1.13 15.19
N PRO A 108 14.05 -0.16 15.35
CA PRO A 108 13.25 0.38 14.26
C PRO A 108 14.09 0.84 13.06
N LEU A 109 15.28 1.40 13.31
CA LEU A 109 16.21 1.82 12.27
C LEU A 109 16.65 0.66 11.37
N ALA A 110 16.94 -0.52 11.93
CA ALA A 110 17.39 -1.68 11.16
C ALA A 110 16.37 -2.10 10.09
N PHE A 111 15.08 -2.02 10.44
CA PHE A 111 13.98 -2.35 9.54
C PHE A 111 13.71 -1.23 8.54
N LYS A 112 13.70 0.05 8.93
CA LYS A 112 13.53 1.15 7.97
C LYS A 112 14.66 1.24 6.93
N LEU A 113 15.87 0.81 7.26
CA LEU A 113 16.98 0.69 6.31
C LEU A 113 16.71 -0.34 5.20
N SER A 114 15.84 -1.32 5.44
CA SER A 114 15.46 -2.31 4.43
C SER A 114 14.63 -1.67 3.29
N ALA A 115 13.74 -0.73 3.61
CA ALA A 115 13.01 0.08 2.63
C ALA A 115 13.95 1.00 1.82
N LEU A 116 14.97 1.56 2.48
CA LEU A 116 16.01 2.36 1.82
C LEU A 116 16.78 1.53 0.78
N VAL A 117 17.11 0.27 1.09
CA VAL A 117 17.74 -0.65 0.11
C VAL A 117 16.84 -0.81 -1.13
N GLY A 118 15.53 -0.98 -0.94
CA GLY A 118 14.56 -1.02 -2.04
C GLY A 118 14.60 0.24 -2.92
N PHE A 119 14.71 1.42 -2.31
CA PHE A 119 14.89 2.69 -3.03
C PHE A 119 16.22 2.79 -3.76
N LEU A 120 17.33 2.34 -3.17
CA LEU A 120 18.63 2.35 -3.83
C LEU A 120 18.66 1.41 -5.06
N ILE A 121 17.99 0.26 -4.98
CA ILE A 121 17.78 -0.62 -6.14
C ILE A 121 17.02 0.13 -7.24
N LEU A 122 15.94 0.84 -6.90
CA LEU A 122 15.21 1.67 -7.86
C LEU A 122 16.09 2.76 -8.48
N GLN A 123 16.83 3.51 -7.67
CA GLN A 123 17.66 4.62 -8.14
C GLN A 123 18.77 4.15 -9.10
N VAL A 124 19.47 3.07 -8.75
CA VAL A 124 20.52 2.48 -9.60
C VAL A 124 19.91 1.89 -10.87
N SER A 125 18.78 1.19 -10.78
CA SER A 125 18.14 0.58 -11.95
C SER A 125 17.59 1.64 -12.92
N VAL A 126 17.04 2.77 -12.43
CA VAL A 126 16.64 3.91 -13.26
C VAL A 126 17.83 4.53 -13.98
N PHE A 127 18.95 4.73 -13.27
CA PHE A 127 20.21 5.17 -13.90
C PHE A 127 20.64 4.24 -15.03
N LEU A 128 20.67 2.93 -14.77
CA LEU A 128 21.09 1.93 -15.74
C LEU A 128 20.13 1.88 -16.95
N LEU A 129 18.82 1.98 -16.72
CA LEU A 129 17.81 1.94 -17.77
C LEU A 129 17.92 3.18 -18.67
N GLY A 130 17.95 4.38 -18.07
CA GLY A 130 18.18 5.63 -18.79
C GLY A 130 19.50 5.63 -19.55
N ARG A 131 20.58 5.11 -18.94
CA ARG A 131 21.89 4.95 -19.61
C ARG A 131 21.81 4.02 -20.82
N ARG A 132 21.06 2.93 -20.73
CA ARG A 132 20.97 1.92 -21.79
C ARG A 132 20.11 2.38 -22.97
N LEU A 133 19.11 3.22 -22.71
CA LEU A 133 18.18 3.73 -23.71
C LEU A 133 18.67 5.03 -24.36
N TYR A 134 19.15 5.98 -23.55
CA TYR A 134 19.37 7.37 -23.97
C TYR A 134 20.79 7.89 -23.64
N GLY A 135 21.66 7.04 -23.11
CA GLY A 135 23.06 7.37 -22.80
C GLY A 135 23.30 7.85 -21.37
N ALA A 136 24.58 7.93 -20.98
CA ALA A 136 24.97 8.13 -19.58
C ALA A 136 24.44 9.42 -18.94
N GLY A 137 24.34 10.52 -19.70
CA GLY A 137 23.75 11.77 -19.21
C GLY A 137 22.28 11.63 -18.82
N ALA A 138 21.52 10.86 -19.59
CA ALA A 138 20.09 10.65 -19.34
C ALA A 138 19.89 9.77 -18.10
N GLY A 139 20.73 8.75 -17.92
CA GLY A 139 20.74 7.95 -16.68
C GLY A 139 21.05 8.80 -15.45
N LEU A 140 22.06 9.68 -15.52
CA LEU A 140 22.40 10.59 -14.41
C LEU A 140 21.25 11.55 -14.09
N ALA A 141 20.67 12.18 -15.11
CA ALA A 141 19.54 13.08 -14.96
C ALA A 141 18.32 12.34 -14.36
N ALA A 142 18.01 11.14 -14.83
CA ALA A 142 16.90 10.33 -14.31
C ALA A 142 17.09 10.00 -12.82
N ALA A 143 18.30 9.60 -12.40
CA ALA A 143 18.60 9.34 -11.00
C ALA A 143 18.51 10.62 -10.14
N ALA A 144 18.98 11.76 -10.66
CA ALA A 144 18.89 13.04 -9.96
C ALA A 144 17.42 13.51 -9.81
N PHE A 145 16.60 13.41 -10.86
CA PHE A 145 15.17 13.71 -10.81
C PHE A 145 14.43 12.80 -9.84
N LEU A 146 14.74 11.50 -9.82
CA LEU A 146 14.16 10.58 -8.85
C LEU A 146 14.52 10.96 -7.41
N SER A 147 15.76 11.40 -7.17
CA SER A 147 16.23 11.74 -5.81
C SER A 147 15.41 12.87 -5.20
N ALA A 148 15.07 13.89 -6.00
CA ALA A 148 14.34 15.07 -5.58
C ALA A 148 12.84 15.04 -5.95
N PHE A 149 12.29 13.88 -6.33
CA PHE A 149 11.00 13.82 -7.03
C PHE A 149 9.82 14.39 -6.23
N SER A 150 9.64 13.97 -4.97
CA SER A 150 8.57 14.47 -4.10
C SER A 150 8.80 14.11 -2.62
N PRO A 151 8.13 14.80 -1.68
CA PRO A 151 8.18 14.45 -0.27
C PRO A 151 7.62 13.04 0.00
N MET A 152 6.58 12.61 -0.72
CA MET A 152 6.01 11.26 -0.56
C MET A 152 6.99 10.16 -0.94
N LEU A 153 7.93 10.42 -1.85
CA LEU A 153 8.98 9.45 -2.13
C LEU A 153 9.92 9.26 -0.93
N ILE A 154 10.08 10.24 -0.03
CA ILE A 154 10.80 10.06 1.25
C ILE A 154 10.04 9.06 2.13
N VAL A 155 8.72 9.22 2.27
CA VAL A 155 7.87 8.31 3.06
C VAL A 155 7.91 6.88 2.50
N TRP A 156 7.61 6.69 1.21
CA TRP A 156 7.55 5.34 0.60
C TRP A 156 8.88 4.61 0.46
N SER A 157 9.99 5.28 0.77
CA SER A 157 11.34 4.70 0.78
C SER A 157 11.94 4.57 2.17
N THR A 158 11.20 4.96 3.20
CA THR A 158 11.54 4.76 4.62
C THR A 158 10.47 3.97 5.37
N LEU A 159 9.32 3.72 4.74
CA LEU A 159 8.25 2.86 5.24
C LEU A 159 8.54 1.39 4.88
N ALA A 160 8.92 0.58 5.88
CA ALA A 160 9.23 -0.84 5.73
C ALA A 160 7.97 -1.73 5.81
N SER A 161 6.97 -1.43 4.97
CA SER A 161 5.67 -2.10 4.94
C SER A 161 5.31 -2.58 3.53
N GLY A 162 6.07 -3.55 3.03
CA GLY A 162 5.70 -4.37 1.87
C GLY A 162 6.44 -4.08 0.57
N GLY A 163 7.47 -3.23 0.59
CA GLY A 163 8.36 -3.09 -0.56
C GLY A 163 7.90 -2.11 -1.63
N TYR A 164 7.32 -0.96 -1.28
CA TYR A 164 6.81 0.01 -2.28
C TYR A 164 7.89 0.51 -3.25
N CYS A 165 9.07 0.91 -2.77
CA CYS A 165 10.15 1.26 -3.69
C CYS A 165 10.81 0.02 -4.30
N LEU A 166 10.83 -1.10 -3.58
CA LEU A 166 11.37 -2.37 -4.07
C LEU A 166 10.59 -2.90 -5.28
N VAL A 167 9.26 -2.84 -5.26
CA VAL A 167 8.40 -3.31 -6.37
C VAL A 167 8.63 -2.49 -7.64
N VAL A 168 8.83 -1.17 -7.50
CA VAL A 168 9.17 -0.28 -8.62
C VAL A 168 10.59 -0.54 -9.13
N GLY A 169 11.55 -0.73 -8.21
CA GLY A 169 12.92 -1.08 -8.54
C GLY A 169 13.02 -2.42 -9.27
N TRP A 170 12.27 -3.42 -8.81
CA TRP A 170 12.17 -4.73 -9.43
C TRP A 170 11.54 -4.66 -10.82
N GLY A 171 10.54 -3.81 -11.01
CA GLY A 171 9.92 -3.55 -12.32
C GLY A 171 10.90 -2.90 -13.30
N THR A 172 11.73 -1.98 -12.80
CA THR A 172 12.80 -1.34 -13.58
C THR A 172 13.92 -2.32 -13.94
N VAL A 173 14.31 -3.22 -13.02
CA VAL A 173 15.24 -4.32 -13.29
C VAL A 173 14.66 -5.29 -14.33
N THR A 174 13.36 -5.56 -14.28
CA THR A 174 12.68 -6.38 -15.26
C THR A 174 12.67 -5.73 -16.64
N ALA A 175 12.46 -4.41 -16.73
CA ALA A 175 12.59 -3.66 -17.98
C ALA A 175 14.03 -3.69 -18.54
N LEU A 176 15.05 -3.57 -17.68
CA LEU A 176 16.46 -3.74 -18.05
C LEU A 176 16.74 -5.14 -18.60
N TYR A 177 16.18 -6.17 -17.97
CA TYR A 177 16.30 -7.55 -18.44
C TYR A 177 15.56 -7.76 -19.77
N ALA A 178 14.39 -7.16 -19.95
CA ALA A 178 13.64 -7.21 -21.20
C ALA A 178 14.45 -6.64 -22.38
N LEU A 179 15.25 -5.58 -22.18
CA LEU A 179 16.20 -5.09 -23.20
C LEU A 179 17.27 -6.11 -23.57
N ARG A 180 17.66 -6.99 -22.65
CA ARG A 180 18.62 -8.07 -22.90
C ARG A 180 17.95 -9.23 -23.63
N LEU A 181 16.75 -9.61 -23.21
CA LEU A 181 15.94 -10.65 -23.85
C LEU A 181 15.61 -10.27 -25.31
N ALA A 182 15.14 -9.06 -25.57
CA ALA A 182 14.79 -8.58 -26.90
C ALA A 182 15.98 -8.59 -27.87
N ARG A 183 17.20 -8.31 -27.39
CA ARG A 183 18.42 -8.33 -28.22
C ARG A 183 18.93 -9.73 -28.51
N ARG A 184 18.75 -10.68 -27.59
CA ARG A 184 19.29 -12.04 -27.70
C ARG A 184 18.25 -13.04 -27.16
N PRO A 185 17.19 -13.37 -27.91
CA PRO A 185 16.17 -14.29 -27.45
C PRO A 185 16.74 -15.71 -27.22
N SER A 186 16.31 -16.38 -26.16
CA SER A 186 16.65 -17.77 -25.86
C SER A 186 15.68 -18.34 -24.82
N VAL A 187 15.50 -19.66 -24.79
CA VAL A 187 14.63 -20.35 -23.81
C VAL A 187 15.01 -19.98 -22.37
N ALA A 188 16.30 -20.03 -22.03
CA ALA A 188 16.79 -19.67 -20.69
C ALA A 188 16.47 -18.21 -20.30
N ARG A 189 16.57 -17.27 -21.25
CA ARG A 189 16.21 -15.86 -20.97
C ARG A 189 14.71 -15.64 -20.88
N ALA A 190 13.91 -16.39 -21.63
CA ALA A 190 12.46 -16.38 -21.46
C ALA A 190 12.06 -16.93 -20.08
N ALA A 191 12.71 -18.01 -19.63
CA ALA A 191 12.55 -18.56 -18.28
C ALA A 191 12.85 -17.51 -17.19
N VAL A 192 14.03 -16.87 -17.24
CA VAL A 192 14.39 -15.82 -16.27
C VAL A 192 13.40 -14.65 -16.32
N PHE A 193 12.95 -14.23 -17.50
CA PHE A 193 11.95 -13.16 -17.60
C PHE A 193 10.60 -13.56 -16.99
N GLY A 194 10.16 -14.81 -17.18
CA GLY A 194 8.99 -15.38 -16.51
C GLY A 194 9.16 -15.35 -15.00
N TRP A 195 10.30 -15.82 -14.48
CA TRP A 195 10.60 -15.80 -13.06
C TRP A 195 10.62 -14.39 -12.47
N LEU A 196 11.23 -13.41 -13.16
CA LEU A 196 11.24 -12.01 -12.72
C LEU A 196 9.82 -11.46 -12.57
N LEU A 197 8.91 -11.78 -13.51
CA LEU A 197 7.52 -11.34 -13.44
C LEU A 197 6.76 -12.04 -12.30
N GLY A 198 6.91 -13.35 -12.16
CA GLY A 198 6.27 -14.12 -11.09
C GLY A 198 6.77 -13.73 -9.70
N PHE A 199 8.09 -13.56 -9.53
CA PHE A 199 8.68 -13.13 -8.28
C PHE A 199 8.30 -11.70 -7.91
N GLY A 200 8.13 -10.82 -8.90
CA GLY A 200 7.59 -9.49 -8.67
C GLY A 200 6.19 -9.51 -8.02
N LEU A 201 5.31 -10.44 -8.45
CA LEU A 201 4.00 -10.65 -7.83
C LEU A 201 4.10 -11.22 -6.40
N TYR A 202 5.13 -12.00 -6.10
CA TYR A 202 5.41 -12.43 -4.73
C TYR A 202 5.89 -11.26 -3.86
N ILE A 203 6.79 -10.41 -4.36
CA ILE A 203 7.23 -9.20 -3.63
C ILE A 203 5.99 -8.39 -3.22
N TYR A 204 5.15 -8.03 -4.20
CA TYR A 204 3.91 -7.30 -3.97
C TYR A 204 2.99 -7.52 -5.17
N GLN A 205 1.74 -7.92 -4.94
CA GLN A 205 0.73 -8.02 -6.00
C GLN A 205 0.46 -6.72 -6.78
N LEU A 206 0.82 -5.54 -6.26
CA LEU A 206 0.83 -4.28 -7.03
C LEU A 206 1.67 -4.40 -8.32
N TYR A 207 2.61 -5.35 -8.35
CA TYR A 207 3.40 -5.69 -9.53
C TYR A 207 2.58 -6.16 -10.74
N LEU A 208 1.28 -6.45 -10.56
CA LEU A 208 0.34 -6.67 -11.66
C LEU A 208 0.37 -5.52 -12.68
N VAL A 209 0.64 -4.28 -12.24
CA VAL A 209 0.83 -3.11 -13.13
C VAL A 209 1.94 -3.38 -14.15
N TYR A 210 3.08 -3.93 -13.74
CA TYR A 210 4.18 -4.26 -14.64
C TYR A 210 3.84 -5.42 -15.56
N VAL A 211 3.19 -6.48 -15.04
CA VAL A 211 2.73 -7.62 -15.85
C VAL A 211 1.80 -7.14 -16.97
N ALA A 212 0.78 -6.35 -16.63
CA ALA A 212 -0.15 -5.76 -17.59
C ALA A 212 0.55 -4.82 -18.58
N THR A 213 1.51 -4.01 -18.12
CA THR A 213 2.27 -3.10 -18.97
C THR A 213 3.13 -3.85 -19.99
N PHE A 214 3.87 -4.88 -19.57
CA PHE A 214 4.68 -5.68 -20.51
C PHE A 214 3.81 -6.46 -21.49
N ALA A 215 2.66 -6.98 -21.05
CA ALA A 215 1.69 -7.62 -21.93
C ALA A 215 1.14 -6.65 -22.98
N ALA A 216 0.69 -5.45 -22.56
CA ALA A 216 0.21 -4.41 -23.46
C ALA A 216 1.29 -3.93 -24.44
N ALA A 217 2.52 -3.73 -23.96
CA ALA A 217 3.65 -3.33 -24.80
C ALA A 217 4.03 -4.41 -25.81
N LEU A 218 3.94 -5.69 -25.43
CA LEU A 218 4.18 -6.81 -26.34
C LEU A 218 3.09 -6.91 -27.41
N ALA A 219 1.82 -6.78 -27.02
CA ALA A 219 0.69 -6.76 -27.95
C ALA A 219 0.81 -5.61 -28.95
N LEU A 220 1.15 -4.40 -28.47
CA LEU A 220 1.35 -3.23 -29.32
C LEU A 220 2.54 -3.40 -30.26
N ALA A 221 3.66 -3.94 -29.77
CA ALA A 221 4.82 -4.24 -30.60
C ALA A 221 4.50 -5.28 -31.68
N ALA A 222 3.75 -6.34 -31.35
CA ALA A 222 3.31 -7.35 -32.30
C ALA A 222 2.35 -6.77 -33.35
N ALA A 223 1.39 -5.94 -32.93
CA ALA A 223 0.46 -5.27 -33.84
C ALA A 223 1.20 -4.35 -34.83
N TRP A 224 2.21 -3.60 -34.37
CA TRP A 224 3.04 -2.78 -35.25
C TRP A 224 3.86 -3.60 -36.25
N GLU A 225 4.42 -4.75 -35.85
CA GLU A 225 5.12 -5.63 -36.79
C GLU A 225 4.15 -6.19 -37.84
N LEU A 226 2.99 -6.69 -37.41
CA LEU A 226 1.97 -7.29 -38.30
C LEU A 226 1.26 -6.29 -39.21
N ALA A 227 1.28 -5.00 -38.88
CA ALA A 227 0.73 -3.94 -39.73
C ALA A 227 1.52 -3.73 -41.04
N THR A 228 2.79 -4.16 -41.10
CA THR A 228 3.63 -4.00 -42.29
C THR A 228 3.75 -5.30 -43.10
N PRO A 229 3.72 -5.27 -44.45
CA PRO A 229 3.91 -6.47 -45.27
C PRO A 229 5.22 -7.19 -44.96
N ALA A 230 6.33 -6.45 -44.82
CA ALA A 230 7.63 -7.00 -44.47
C ALA A 230 7.66 -7.67 -43.07
N GLY A 231 6.90 -7.14 -42.11
CA GLY A 231 6.75 -7.72 -40.79
C GLY A 231 5.92 -9.00 -40.80
N ARG A 232 4.84 -9.06 -41.59
CA ARG A 232 4.06 -10.29 -41.81
C ARG A 232 4.92 -11.41 -42.40
N ASP A 233 5.74 -11.10 -43.40
CA ASP A 233 6.67 -12.08 -43.99
C ASP A 233 7.76 -12.52 -43.01
N ARG A 234 8.25 -11.62 -42.16
CA ARG A 234 9.22 -11.95 -41.12
C ARG A 234 8.61 -12.84 -40.05
N ALA A 235 7.39 -12.55 -39.58
CA ALA A 235 6.66 -13.38 -38.63
C ALA A 235 6.38 -14.77 -39.19
N GLY A 236 5.93 -14.85 -40.44
CA GLY A 236 5.71 -16.12 -41.15
C GLY A 236 7.00 -16.94 -41.31
N ARG A 237 8.12 -16.29 -41.65
CA ARG A 237 9.44 -16.96 -41.72
C ARG A 237 9.94 -17.40 -40.35
N LEU A 238 9.77 -16.61 -39.30
CA LEU A 238 10.18 -16.96 -37.92
C LEU A 238 9.40 -18.18 -37.40
N LEU A 239 8.09 -18.25 -37.67
CA LEU A 239 7.26 -19.40 -37.33
C LEU A 239 7.72 -20.67 -38.06
N LYS A 240 8.12 -20.53 -39.34
CA LYS A 240 8.64 -21.64 -40.16
C LYS A 240 10.08 -22.04 -39.80
N SER A 241 10.97 -21.09 -39.50
CA SER A 241 12.42 -21.32 -39.34
C SER A 241 12.86 -21.59 -37.90
N SER A 242 12.13 -21.09 -36.90
CA SER A 242 12.50 -21.30 -35.50
C SER A 242 12.14 -22.71 -35.01
N GLY A 243 11.37 -23.46 -35.80
CA GLY A 243 10.66 -24.67 -35.40
C GLY A 243 9.61 -24.33 -34.33
N ALA A 244 8.34 -24.65 -34.57
CA ALA A 244 7.27 -24.45 -33.59
C ALA A 244 7.66 -24.94 -32.18
N GLY A 245 8.47 -26.01 -32.10
CA GLY A 245 9.04 -26.54 -30.86
C GLY A 245 9.95 -25.58 -30.07
N ARG A 246 10.73 -24.68 -30.68
CA ARG A 246 11.60 -23.74 -29.93
C ARG A 246 10.78 -22.61 -29.30
N VAL A 247 9.80 -22.09 -30.03
CA VAL A 247 8.86 -21.09 -29.51
C VAL A 247 8.02 -21.69 -28.38
N PHE A 248 7.49 -22.90 -28.59
CA PHE A 248 6.78 -23.65 -27.55
C PHE A 248 7.65 -23.87 -26.32
N LYS A 249 8.90 -24.33 -26.47
CA LYS A 249 9.84 -24.47 -25.34
C LYS A 249 10.08 -23.15 -24.59
N ALA A 250 10.21 -22.03 -25.31
CA ALA A 250 10.40 -20.73 -24.67
C ALA A 250 9.14 -20.27 -23.90
N LEU A 251 7.95 -20.47 -24.45
CA LEU A 251 6.68 -20.16 -23.79
C LEU A 251 6.43 -21.06 -22.57
N LEU A 252 6.70 -22.36 -22.70
CA LEU A 252 6.59 -23.30 -21.60
C LEU A 252 7.60 -22.96 -20.49
N ALA A 253 8.85 -22.69 -20.84
CA ALA A 253 9.88 -22.30 -19.87
C ALA A 253 9.53 -20.98 -19.18
N PHE A 254 8.97 -20.02 -19.91
CA PHE A 254 8.43 -18.78 -19.33
C PHE A 254 7.30 -19.07 -18.33
N ALA A 255 6.29 -19.86 -18.72
CA ALA A 255 5.12 -20.15 -17.88
C ALA A 255 5.50 -20.91 -16.60
N VAL A 256 6.34 -21.95 -16.71
CA VAL A 256 6.83 -22.72 -15.56
C VAL A 256 7.64 -21.83 -14.63
N SER A 257 8.53 -21.00 -15.18
CA SER A 257 9.38 -20.13 -14.36
C SER A 257 8.59 -18.97 -13.73
N PHE A 258 7.53 -18.48 -14.40
CA PHE A 258 6.59 -17.53 -13.83
C PHE A 258 5.87 -18.13 -12.63
N ALA A 259 5.31 -19.33 -12.77
CA ALA A 259 4.71 -20.05 -11.66
C ALA A 259 5.71 -20.32 -10.52
N ALA A 260 6.96 -20.66 -10.86
CA ALA A 260 8.03 -20.85 -9.87
C ALA A 260 8.38 -19.55 -9.12
N GLY A 261 8.42 -18.40 -9.80
CA GLY A 261 8.63 -17.11 -9.16
C GLY A 261 7.47 -16.71 -8.23
N TRP A 262 6.24 -17.09 -8.60
CA TRP A 262 5.04 -16.84 -7.81
C TRP A 262 4.69 -17.98 -6.82
N ALA A 263 5.57 -18.99 -6.72
CA ALA A 263 5.32 -20.21 -5.96
C ALA A 263 4.95 -19.97 -4.49
N PRO A 264 5.57 -19.03 -3.73
CA PRO A 264 5.17 -18.76 -2.35
C PRO A 264 3.67 -18.47 -2.21
N THR A 265 3.12 -17.63 -3.10
CA THR A 265 1.68 -17.27 -3.05
C THR A 265 0.81 -18.44 -3.48
N ILE A 266 1.24 -19.23 -4.47
CA ILE A 266 0.52 -20.43 -4.90
C ILE A 266 0.45 -21.44 -3.75
N ILE A 267 1.57 -21.71 -3.08
CA ILE A 267 1.67 -22.63 -1.94
C ILE A 267 0.80 -22.14 -0.79
N ALA A 268 0.87 -20.85 -0.42
CA ALA A 268 0.05 -20.29 0.65
C ALA A 268 -1.46 -20.45 0.37
N ARG A 269 -1.89 -20.23 -0.88
CA ARG A 269 -3.30 -20.41 -1.29
C ARG A 269 -3.74 -21.87 -1.27
N LEU A 270 -2.89 -22.80 -1.74
CA LEU A 270 -3.19 -24.23 -1.71
C LEU A 270 -3.22 -24.80 -0.29
N GLY A 271 -2.38 -24.26 0.61
CA GLY A 271 -2.33 -24.64 2.02
C GLY A 271 -3.49 -24.12 2.86
N GLY A 272 -4.51 -23.48 2.26
CA GLY A 272 -5.67 -22.98 2.98
C GLY A 272 -5.37 -21.81 3.92
N ALA A 273 -4.26 -21.08 3.71
CA ALA A 273 -4.01 -19.84 4.43
C ALA A 273 -5.14 -18.86 4.09
N ALA A 274 -6.14 -18.80 4.96
CA ALA A 274 -7.27 -17.91 4.84
C ALA A 274 -6.73 -16.49 4.92
N ALA A 275 -6.65 -15.82 3.77
CA ALA A 275 -6.16 -14.47 3.71
C ALA A 275 -7.31 -13.53 4.07
N ASN A 276 -7.45 -13.16 5.34
CA ASN A 276 -8.51 -12.25 5.77
C ASN A 276 -8.35 -10.86 5.13
N LYS A 277 -7.12 -10.46 4.78
CA LYS A 277 -6.83 -9.25 4.00
C LYS A 277 -6.32 -9.59 2.60
N GLN A 278 -7.19 -9.45 1.60
CA GLN A 278 -6.80 -9.43 0.18
C GLN A 278 -7.36 -8.20 -0.52
N PRO A 279 -6.64 -7.66 -1.53
CA PRO A 279 -7.22 -6.70 -2.46
C PRO A 279 -8.42 -7.31 -3.18
N ALA A 280 -9.41 -6.47 -3.49
CA ALA A 280 -10.51 -6.89 -4.34
C ALA A 280 -10.07 -6.88 -5.82
N TYR A 281 -10.14 -8.03 -6.49
CA TYR A 281 -9.80 -8.20 -7.92
C TYR A 281 -11.04 -8.16 -8.82
N ARG A 282 -11.93 -7.20 -8.57
CA ARG A 282 -13.10 -6.94 -9.40
C ARG A 282 -13.03 -5.54 -9.97
N LEU A 283 -13.78 -5.30 -11.04
CA LEU A 283 -13.95 -3.94 -11.56
C LEU A 283 -14.80 -3.10 -10.59
N ALA A 284 -14.44 -1.84 -10.46
CA ALA A 284 -15.21 -0.82 -9.76
C ALA A 284 -16.57 -0.59 -10.45
N THR A 285 -17.59 -0.26 -9.66
CA THR A 285 -18.88 0.19 -10.20
C THR A 285 -18.76 1.60 -10.81
N PRO A 286 -19.66 2.03 -11.71
CA PRO A 286 -19.56 3.35 -12.33
C PRO A 286 -19.46 4.53 -11.34
N GLY A 287 -20.18 4.47 -10.22
CA GLY A 287 -20.08 5.49 -9.16
C GLY A 287 -18.70 5.54 -8.50
N VAL A 288 -18.09 4.37 -8.24
CA VAL A 288 -16.73 4.28 -7.68
C VAL A 288 -15.69 4.73 -8.70
N ILE A 289 -15.88 4.43 -9.99
CA ILE A 289 -15.02 4.93 -11.08
C ILE A 289 -14.99 6.47 -11.08
N GLY A 290 -16.16 7.11 -11.00
CA GLY A 290 -16.25 8.58 -10.92
C GLY A 290 -15.52 9.15 -9.69
N ALA A 291 -15.74 8.56 -8.51
CA ALA A 291 -15.04 8.94 -7.29
C ALA A 291 -13.51 8.74 -7.39
N ASN A 292 -13.06 7.65 -8.04
CA ASN A 292 -11.65 7.39 -8.26
C ASN A 292 -10.99 8.42 -9.19
N VAL A 293 -11.69 8.87 -10.24
CA VAL A 293 -11.18 9.94 -11.13
C VAL A 293 -11.01 11.24 -10.34
N GLU A 294 -11.99 11.60 -9.53
CA GLU A 294 -11.88 12.79 -8.67
C GLU A 294 -10.73 12.66 -7.67
N LEU A 295 -10.65 11.52 -6.97
CA LEU A 295 -9.59 11.20 -6.02
C LEU A 295 -8.21 11.26 -6.67
N LEU A 296 -8.09 10.71 -7.89
CA LEU A 296 -6.86 10.70 -8.67
C LEU A 296 -6.40 12.13 -8.99
N VAL A 297 -7.28 12.95 -9.57
CA VAL A 297 -6.93 14.28 -10.06
C VAL A 297 -6.74 15.28 -8.92
N ARG A 298 -7.64 15.28 -7.92
CA ARG A 298 -7.63 16.27 -6.84
C ARG A 298 -6.65 15.96 -5.73
N ARG A 299 -6.32 14.68 -5.51
CA ARG A 299 -5.53 14.25 -4.34
C ARG A 299 -4.31 13.40 -4.70
N CYS A 300 -4.46 12.32 -5.45
CA CYS A 300 -3.38 11.35 -5.61
C CYS A 300 -2.26 11.79 -6.56
N ILE A 301 -2.58 12.42 -7.71
CA ILE A 301 -1.57 12.99 -8.61
C ILE A 301 -0.81 14.14 -7.89
N PRO A 302 -1.48 15.12 -7.27
CA PRO A 302 -0.80 16.14 -6.47
C PRO A 302 0.10 15.54 -5.37
N ALA A 303 -0.37 14.54 -4.63
CA ALA A 303 0.43 13.87 -3.59
C ALA A 303 1.65 13.15 -4.17
N LEU A 304 1.50 12.41 -5.28
CA LEU A 304 2.60 11.70 -5.95
C LEU A 304 3.73 12.66 -6.35
N PHE A 305 3.37 13.77 -7.00
CA PHE A 305 4.31 14.80 -7.46
C PHE A 305 4.72 15.78 -6.36
N GLY A 306 4.12 15.69 -5.17
CA GLY A 306 4.44 16.57 -4.06
C GLY A 306 4.03 18.02 -4.30
N VAL A 307 2.90 18.27 -4.96
CA VAL A 307 2.36 19.61 -5.23
C VAL A 307 1.00 19.83 -4.54
N ASN A 308 0.56 21.07 -4.37
CA ASN A 308 -0.75 21.44 -3.84
C ASN A 308 -1.31 22.70 -4.53
N PRO A 309 -1.60 22.63 -5.85
CA PRO A 309 -1.87 23.84 -6.64
C PRO A 309 -3.17 24.53 -6.25
N PHE A 310 -4.06 23.82 -5.56
CA PHE A 310 -5.38 24.30 -5.15
C PHE A 310 -5.50 24.53 -3.64
N GLY A 311 -4.40 24.44 -2.89
CA GLY A 311 -4.42 24.71 -1.44
C GLY A 311 -5.31 23.74 -0.64
N VAL A 312 -5.40 22.48 -1.09
CA VAL A 312 -6.20 21.43 -0.42
C VAL A 312 -5.58 21.14 0.95
N PRO A 313 -6.29 21.36 2.07
CA PRO A 313 -5.73 21.18 3.42
C PRO A 313 -5.20 19.77 3.68
N GLU A 314 -5.89 18.74 3.19
CA GLU A 314 -5.51 17.33 3.38
C GLU A 314 -4.17 16.98 2.72
N LEU A 315 -3.76 17.76 1.70
CA LEU A 315 -2.48 17.57 1.03
C LEU A 315 -1.30 18.17 1.79
N LEU A 316 -1.51 19.01 2.81
CA LEU A 316 -0.39 19.62 3.58
C LEU A 316 0.52 18.54 4.20
N SER A 317 -0.07 17.46 4.71
CA SER A 317 0.68 16.31 5.26
C SER A 317 1.41 15.49 4.20
N ARG A 318 1.13 15.71 2.90
CA ARG A 318 1.64 14.92 1.77
C ARG A 318 2.59 15.68 0.85
N SER A 319 2.32 16.95 0.57
CA SER A 319 3.12 17.79 -0.33
C SER A 319 3.72 19.01 0.34
N GLY A 320 3.34 19.30 1.60
CA GLY A 320 3.73 20.52 2.28
C GLY A 320 2.90 21.74 1.83
N PRO A 321 3.35 22.96 2.16
CA PRO A 321 2.63 24.17 1.79
C PRO A 321 2.60 24.38 0.27
N SER A 322 1.54 25.02 -0.23
CA SER A 322 1.41 25.40 -1.65
C SER A 322 2.49 26.40 -2.04
N PHE A 323 3.09 26.20 -3.21
CA PHE A 323 3.99 27.15 -3.85
C PHE A 323 3.22 27.98 -4.90
N PRO A 324 3.81 29.04 -5.48
CA PRO A 324 3.17 29.78 -6.56
C PRO A 324 2.65 28.86 -7.66
N LEU A 325 1.38 29.04 -8.07
CA LEU A 325 0.66 28.13 -8.97
C LEU A 325 1.45 27.81 -10.25
N LEU A 326 2.09 28.82 -10.86
CA LEU A 326 2.90 28.65 -12.06
C LEU A 326 4.09 27.70 -11.86
N ALA A 327 4.71 27.69 -10.68
CA ALA A 327 5.82 26.79 -10.38
C ALA A 327 5.33 25.34 -10.24
N GLU A 328 4.21 25.13 -9.54
CA GLU A 328 3.66 23.78 -9.36
C GLU A 328 3.10 23.20 -10.66
N VAL A 329 2.37 24.00 -11.44
CA VAL A 329 1.88 23.62 -12.77
C VAL A 329 3.04 23.42 -13.74
N GLY A 330 4.10 24.24 -13.65
CA GLY A 330 5.32 24.07 -14.44
C GLY A 330 6.04 22.76 -14.15
N TYR A 331 6.10 22.34 -12.88
CA TYR A 331 6.69 21.07 -12.47
C TYR A 331 5.91 19.87 -13.03
N LEU A 332 4.58 19.89 -12.93
CA LEU A 332 3.71 18.88 -13.56
C LEU A 332 3.88 18.89 -15.09
N GLY A 333 3.91 20.08 -15.68
CA GLY A 333 4.09 20.30 -17.11
C GLY A 333 5.40 19.73 -17.65
N PHE A 334 6.50 19.80 -16.87
CA PHE A 334 7.78 19.21 -17.24
C PHE A 334 7.69 17.68 -17.39
N PHE A 335 7.11 16.98 -16.41
CA PHE A 335 6.97 15.52 -16.49
C PHE A 335 5.94 15.08 -17.53
N ALA A 336 4.87 15.85 -17.73
CA ALA A 336 3.94 15.63 -18.83
C ALA A 336 4.62 15.79 -20.20
N ALA A 337 5.44 16.83 -20.37
CA ALA A 337 6.23 17.06 -21.58
C ALA A 337 7.25 15.94 -21.82
N ALA A 338 7.91 15.46 -20.76
CA ALA A 338 8.81 14.31 -20.82
C ALA A 338 8.10 13.03 -21.29
N TRP A 339 6.92 12.76 -20.74
CA TRP A 339 6.11 11.62 -21.15
C TRP A 339 5.65 11.74 -22.62
N LEU A 340 5.14 12.90 -23.04
CA LEU A 340 4.76 13.18 -24.44
C LEU A 340 5.95 13.09 -25.42
N TRP A 341 7.13 13.54 -24.99
CA TRP A 341 8.37 13.36 -25.73
C TRP A 341 8.68 11.86 -25.91
N GLY A 342 8.50 11.07 -24.86
CA GLY A 342 8.62 9.61 -24.91
C GLY A 342 7.65 8.97 -25.89
N VAL A 343 6.36 9.34 -25.85
CA VAL A 343 5.33 8.88 -26.80
C VAL A 343 5.78 9.16 -28.24
N ARG A 344 6.17 10.42 -28.53
CA ARG A 344 6.67 10.81 -29.86
C ARG A 344 7.93 10.04 -30.25
N SER A 345 8.84 9.81 -29.31
CA SER A 345 10.07 9.05 -29.55
C SER A 345 9.75 7.61 -29.95
N VAL A 346 8.85 6.93 -29.26
CA VAL A 346 8.41 5.55 -29.57
C VAL A 346 7.75 5.48 -30.94
N LEU A 347 6.84 6.41 -31.24
CA LEU A 347 6.12 6.44 -32.53
C LEU A 347 7.05 6.69 -33.73
N ARG A 348 8.13 7.45 -33.53
CA ARG A 348 9.11 7.77 -34.59
C ARG A 348 10.23 6.74 -34.73
N HIS A 349 10.38 5.79 -33.80
CA HIS A 349 11.54 4.90 -33.78
C HIS A 349 11.38 3.70 -34.74
N GLU A 350 12.24 3.59 -35.75
CA GLU A 350 12.30 2.45 -36.69
C GLU A 350 13.50 1.50 -36.43
N GLY A 351 14.25 1.72 -35.34
CA GLY A 351 15.52 1.04 -35.07
C GLY A 351 15.42 -0.42 -34.60
N ARG A 352 16.43 -1.23 -34.97
CA ARG A 352 16.64 -2.69 -34.71
C ARG A 352 16.68 -3.14 -33.23
N GLY A 353 16.41 -2.26 -32.25
CA GLY A 353 16.54 -2.52 -30.81
C GLY A 353 15.28 -3.00 -30.08
N GLY A 354 14.15 -3.14 -30.79
CA GLY A 354 12.85 -3.56 -30.25
C GLY A 354 12.09 -2.42 -29.56
N ARG A 355 10.85 -2.16 -30.01
CA ARG A 355 9.98 -1.12 -29.42
C ARG A 355 9.41 -1.49 -28.04
N LEU A 356 9.59 -2.74 -27.59
CA LEU A 356 8.96 -3.28 -26.38
C LEU A 356 9.21 -2.43 -25.12
N VAL A 357 10.47 -2.16 -24.76
CA VAL A 357 10.79 -1.45 -23.51
C VAL A 357 10.49 0.05 -23.59
N PRO A 358 10.81 0.76 -24.68
CA PRO A 358 10.32 2.12 -24.87
C PRO A 358 8.79 2.22 -24.82
N ALA A 359 8.05 1.28 -25.44
CA ALA A 359 6.60 1.23 -25.38
C ALA A 359 6.10 0.94 -23.96
N SER A 360 6.74 0.03 -23.22
CA SER A 360 6.36 -0.24 -21.83
C SER A 360 6.55 0.99 -20.94
N LEU A 361 7.60 1.81 -21.15
CA LEU A 361 7.76 3.06 -20.41
C LEU A 361 6.62 4.04 -20.67
N VAL A 362 6.17 4.17 -21.92
CA VAL A 362 5.07 5.08 -22.27
C VAL A 362 3.72 4.55 -21.77
N LEU A 363 3.49 3.24 -21.87
CA LEU A 363 2.25 2.59 -21.44
C LEU A 363 2.14 2.49 -19.92
N LEU A 364 3.26 2.49 -19.18
CA LEU A 364 3.25 2.28 -17.73
C LEU A 364 2.32 3.26 -17.00
N PRO A 365 2.42 4.60 -17.16
CA PRO A 365 1.47 5.52 -16.53
C PRO A 365 0.02 5.35 -16.97
N VAL A 366 -0.21 4.90 -18.21
CA VAL A 366 -1.57 4.66 -18.74
C VAL A 366 -2.19 3.45 -18.05
N VAL A 367 -1.46 2.35 -17.96
CA VAL A 367 -1.90 1.12 -17.29
C VAL A 367 -2.11 1.37 -15.80
N ASP A 368 -1.21 2.10 -15.16
CA ASP A 368 -1.28 2.45 -13.74
C ASP A 368 -2.56 3.24 -13.43
N VAL A 369 -2.84 4.30 -14.21
CA VAL A 369 -4.04 5.13 -14.07
C VAL A 369 -5.32 4.34 -14.38
N LEU A 370 -5.32 3.49 -15.42
CA LEU A 370 -6.47 2.66 -15.74
C LEU A 370 -6.78 1.67 -14.62
N LEU A 371 -5.76 0.98 -14.09
CA LEU A 371 -5.95 0.06 -12.98
C LEU A 371 -6.36 0.77 -11.69
N PHE A 372 -5.86 1.98 -11.44
CA PHE A 372 -6.31 2.82 -10.32
C PHE A 372 -7.80 3.13 -10.44
N ILE A 373 -8.24 3.66 -11.59
CA ILE A 373 -9.62 4.11 -11.78
C ILE A 373 -10.60 2.93 -11.77
N LEU A 374 -10.24 1.82 -12.40
CA LEU A 374 -11.09 0.63 -12.55
C LEU A 374 -11.09 -0.27 -11.31
N SER A 375 -10.29 0.04 -10.28
CA SER A 375 -10.21 -0.77 -9.06
C SER A 375 -11.09 -0.23 -7.94
N PRO A 376 -11.72 -1.08 -7.12
CA PRO A 376 -12.41 -0.65 -5.90
C PRO A 376 -11.47 -0.42 -4.71
N ASN A 377 -10.16 -0.59 -4.88
CA ASN A 377 -9.17 -0.54 -3.79
C ASN A 377 -8.66 0.87 -3.41
N PRO A 378 -8.69 1.91 -4.27
CA PRO A 378 -8.43 3.28 -3.83
C PRO A 378 -9.49 3.74 -2.83
N GLN A 379 -9.04 4.39 -1.76
CA GLN A 379 -9.90 4.81 -0.65
C GLN A 379 -9.70 6.28 -0.29
N ASP A 380 -8.46 6.75 -0.38
CA ASP A 380 -8.05 8.02 0.19
C ASP A 380 -6.81 8.60 -0.52
N THR A 381 -6.29 9.71 0.00
CA THR A 381 -5.08 10.33 -0.52
C THR A 381 -3.87 9.39 -0.46
N LEU A 382 -3.76 8.45 0.49
CA LEU A 382 -2.65 7.49 0.57
C LEU A 382 -2.64 6.49 -0.60
N SER A 383 -3.75 6.39 -1.34
CA SER A 383 -3.86 5.55 -2.54
C SER A 383 -2.91 6.00 -3.67
N HIS A 384 -2.31 7.19 -3.59
CA HIS A 384 -1.23 7.60 -4.50
C HIS A 384 -0.04 6.61 -4.55
N ARG A 385 0.13 5.77 -3.52
CA ARG A 385 1.11 4.67 -3.52
C ARG A 385 0.93 3.67 -4.68
N TYR A 386 -0.28 3.53 -5.18
CA TYR A 386 -0.57 2.67 -6.33
C TYR A 386 0.02 3.24 -7.63
N LEU A 387 0.34 4.54 -7.67
CA LEU A 387 0.91 5.22 -8.84
C LEU A 387 2.45 5.26 -8.85
N LEU A 388 3.09 4.68 -7.82
CA LEU A 388 4.55 4.63 -7.72
C LEU A 388 5.24 3.90 -8.90
N PRO A 389 4.67 2.84 -9.52
CA PRO A 389 5.26 2.23 -10.71
C PRO A 389 5.61 3.25 -11.81
N SER A 390 4.75 4.25 -12.00
CA SER A 390 4.92 5.34 -12.98
C SER A 390 6.19 6.18 -12.79
N LEU A 391 6.82 6.17 -11.61
CA LEU A 391 8.09 6.86 -11.37
C LEU A 391 9.20 6.40 -12.33
N THR A 392 9.19 5.11 -12.70
CA THR A 392 10.12 4.55 -13.68
C THR A 392 10.00 5.27 -15.03
N SER A 393 8.76 5.51 -15.47
CA SER A 393 8.48 6.19 -16.73
C SER A 393 8.89 7.65 -16.69
N PHE A 394 8.36 8.40 -15.71
CA PHE A 394 8.54 9.85 -15.64
C PHE A 394 10.02 10.23 -15.54
N THR A 395 10.80 9.56 -14.70
CA THR A 395 12.20 9.92 -14.47
C THR A 395 13.11 9.52 -15.64
N VAL A 396 12.93 8.32 -16.22
CA VAL A 396 13.73 7.85 -17.35
C VAL A 396 13.45 8.68 -18.61
N LEU A 397 12.17 8.99 -18.89
CA LEU A 397 11.79 9.82 -20.03
C LEU A 397 12.22 11.28 -19.84
N ALA A 398 12.16 11.82 -18.62
CA ALA A 398 12.68 13.16 -18.32
C ALA A 398 14.18 13.25 -18.58
N GLY A 399 14.95 12.25 -18.16
CA GLY A 399 16.39 12.17 -18.44
C GLY A 399 16.68 12.12 -19.95
N GLY A 400 15.91 11.33 -20.71
CA GLY A 400 16.03 11.25 -22.17
C GLY A 400 15.69 12.57 -22.87
N MET A 401 14.60 13.23 -22.46
CA MET A 401 14.16 14.51 -23.01
C MET A 401 15.21 15.60 -22.78
N VAL A 402 15.75 15.71 -21.56
CA VAL A 402 16.75 16.73 -21.23
C VAL A 402 18.05 16.53 -22.01
N VAL A 403 18.51 15.29 -22.21
CA VAL A 403 19.66 15.03 -23.07
C VAL A 403 19.38 15.41 -24.52
N SER A 404 18.16 15.14 -25.02
CA SER A 404 17.75 15.57 -26.36
C SER A 404 17.76 17.10 -26.50
N ILE A 405 17.33 17.84 -25.47
CA ILE A 405 17.43 19.31 -25.43
C ILE A 405 18.90 19.74 -25.40
N GLY A 406 19.73 19.06 -24.61
CA GLY A 406 21.16 19.34 -24.46
C GLY A 406 21.96 19.17 -25.76
N GLY A 407 21.48 18.35 -26.69
CA GLY A 407 22.02 18.25 -28.05
C GLY A 407 21.83 19.52 -28.87
N ARG A 408 20.83 20.36 -28.55
CA ARG A 408 20.60 21.67 -29.18
C ARG A 408 21.19 22.81 -28.36
N SER A 409 20.96 22.81 -27.04
CA SER A 409 21.47 23.81 -26.11
C SER A 409 21.77 23.18 -24.76
N ARG A 410 23.07 23.06 -24.44
CA ARG A 410 23.55 22.54 -23.15
C ARG A 410 23.08 23.41 -21.98
N THR A 411 23.13 24.73 -22.15
CA THR A 411 22.72 25.69 -21.12
C THR A 411 21.24 25.52 -20.78
N CYS A 412 20.37 25.42 -21.78
CA CYS A 412 18.93 25.22 -21.56
C CYS A 412 18.65 23.91 -20.81
N ALA A 413 19.29 22.81 -21.22
CA ALA A 413 19.13 21.52 -20.55
C ALA A 413 19.60 21.54 -19.08
N LEU A 414 20.73 22.21 -18.80
CA LEU A 414 21.25 22.36 -17.44
C LEU A 414 20.33 23.22 -16.58
N LEU A 415 19.92 24.40 -17.06
CA LEU A 415 19.01 25.29 -16.33
C LEU A 415 17.69 24.61 -16.02
N LEU A 416 17.09 23.91 -17.00
CA LEU A 416 15.85 23.18 -16.79
C LEU A 416 16.02 22.05 -15.76
N SER A 417 17.14 21.31 -15.81
CA SER A 417 17.43 20.26 -14.83
C SER A 417 17.58 20.82 -13.42
N CYS A 418 18.36 21.91 -13.28
CA CYS A 418 18.56 22.61 -12.02
C CYS A 418 17.24 23.13 -11.46
N LEU A 419 16.37 23.72 -12.30
CA LEU A 419 15.07 24.24 -11.88
C LEU A 419 14.16 23.13 -11.35
N VAL A 420 14.03 22.01 -12.07
CA VAL A 420 13.19 20.87 -11.67
C VAL A 420 13.71 20.23 -10.38
N ILE A 421 15.03 20.02 -10.26
CA ILE A 421 15.65 19.46 -9.06
C ILE A 421 15.48 20.43 -7.88
N ALA A 422 15.74 21.72 -8.08
CA ALA A 422 15.60 22.74 -7.03
C ALA A 422 14.16 22.85 -6.52
N PHE A 423 13.17 22.78 -7.42
CA PHE A 423 11.76 22.77 -7.04
C PHE A 423 11.43 21.56 -6.15
N GLY A 424 11.78 20.34 -6.59
CA GLY A 424 11.51 19.12 -5.84
C GLY A 424 12.23 19.06 -4.49
N LEU A 425 13.47 19.55 -4.42
CA LEU A 425 14.21 19.72 -3.17
C LEU A 425 13.55 20.74 -2.24
N SER A 426 13.08 21.87 -2.78
CA SER A 426 12.40 22.91 -1.99
C SER A 426 11.09 22.41 -1.40
N LYS A 427 10.30 21.64 -2.17
CA LYS A 427 9.08 20.99 -1.67
C LYS A 427 9.38 19.96 -0.58
N SER A 428 10.41 19.14 -0.78
CA SER A 428 10.85 18.15 0.20
C SER A 428 11.34 18.80 1.50
N ALA A 429 12.14 19.86 1.40
CA ALA A 429 12.59 20.63 2.56
C ALA A 429 11.44 21.31 3.29
N ALA A 430 10.53 21.97 2.57
CA ALA A 430 9.35 22.61 3.15
C ALA A 430 8.44 21.60 3.87
N TRP A 431 8.26 20.40 3.30
CA TRP A 431 7.53 19.32 3.95
C TRP A 431 8.25 18.82 5.21
N LEU A 432 9.56 18.57 5.15
CA LEU A 432 10.34 18.14 6.32
C LEU A 432 10.29 19.15 7.46
N VAL A 433 10.31 20.45 7.16
CA VAL A 433 10.11 21.53 8.15
C VAL A 433 8.67 21.51 8.67
N GLY A 434 7.68 21.43 7.78
CA GLY A 434 6.27 21.41 8.16
C GLY A 434 5.84 20.19 8.98
N GLN A 435 6.55 19.06 8.86
CA GLN A 435 6.34 17.85 9.66
C GLN A 435 7.26 17.75 10.89
N ASN A 436 7.97 18.85 11.20
CA ASN A 436 8.86 18.97 12.34
C ASN A 436 10.01 17.93 12.38
N TYR A 437 10.54 17.56 11.22
CA TYR A 437 11.80 16.81 11.12
C TYR A 437 13.02 17.73 11.04
N LEU A 438 12.80 18.94 10.52
CA LEU A 438 13.81 19.98 10.39
C LEU A 438 13.30 21.30 10.98
N THR A 439 14.20 22.08 11.59
CA THR A 439 13.90 23.48 11.95
C THR A 439 13.89 24.36 10.69
N GLY A 440 13.40 25.60 10.80
CA GLY A 440 13.46 26.57 9.69
C GLY A 440 14.88 26.83 9.14
N ASN A 441 15.91 26.58 9.96
CA ASN A 441 17.32 26.65 9.56
C ASN A 441 17.91 25.29 9.12
N LEU A 442 17.04 24.34 8.76
CA LEU A 442 17.39 22.99 8.27
C LEU A 442 18.23 22.14 9.24
N ARG A 443 18.10 22.37 10.56
CA ARG A 443 18.71 21.49 11.57
C ARG A 443 17.78 20.34 11.91
N LEU A 444 18.34 19.13 12.08
CA LEU A 444 17.60 17.94 12.50
C LEU A 444 16.88 18.17 13.84
N VAL A 445 15.62 17.76 13.88
CA VAL A 445 14.80 17.72 15.09
C VAL A 445 14.71 16.26 15.55
N ARG A 446 14.96 16.03 16.84
CA ARG A 446 14.71 14.73 17.48
C ARG A 446 13.29 14.73 18.02
N LYS A 447 12.52 13.74 17.60
CA LYS A 447 11.13 13.50 18.02
C LYS A 447 11.14 12.40 19.09
N HIS A 448 10.35 12.61 20.14
CA HIS A 448 10.18 11.65 21.23
C HIS A 448 9.01 10.72 20.91
N GLU A 449 9.21 9.41 21.11
CA GLU A 449 8.16 8.41 20.92
C GLU A 449 7.44 8.17 22.27
N PRO A 450 6.17 8.58 22.43
CA PRO A 450 5.52 8.52 23.73
C PRO A 450 5.27 7.09 24.25
N LEU A 451 5.26 6.08 23.37
CA LEU A 451 5.18 4.68 23.82
C LEU A 451 6.42 4.21 24.59
N GLU A 452 7.59 4.83 24.41
CA GLU A 452 8.77 4.49 25.21
C GLU A 452 8.52 4.76 26.70
N ASP A 453 7.86 5.87 27.03
CA ASP A 453 7.50 6.21 28.41
C ASP A 453 6.46 5.24 28.99
N VAL A 454 5.50 4.81 28.16
CA VAL A 454 4.51 3.78 28.53
C VAL A 454 5.20 2.45 28.84
N LEU A 455 6.14 2.04 28.00
CA LEU A 455 6.90 0.79 28.21
C LEU A 455 7.76 0.86 29.47
N ASP A 456 8.39 2.00 29.75
CA ASP A 456 9.14 2.23 30.98
C ASP A 456 8.24 2.18 32.23
N LEU A 457 7.03 2.73 32.15
CA LEU A 457 6.02 2.56 33.20
C LEU A 457 5.68 1.08 33.41
N LEU A 458 5.37 0.34 32.34
CA LEU A 458 4.98 -1.08 32.45
C LEU A 458 6.11 -1.94 33.05
N ARG A 459 7.37 -1.66 32.71
CA ARG A 459 8.54 -2.31 33.35
C ARG A 459 8.62 -2.03 34.85
N ARG A 460 8.40 -0.77 35.27
CA ARG A 460 8.42 -0.38 36.69
C ARG A 460 7.31 -1.07 37.49
N GLU A 461 6.15 -1.23 36.87
CA GLU A 461 5.00 -1.94 37.47
C GLU A 461 5.14 -3.47 37.38
N GLY A 462 6.23 -4.00 36.79
CA GLY A 462 6.46 -5.44 36.64
C GLY A 462 5.50 -6.14 35.67
N VAL A 463 4.88 -5.39 34.76
CA VAL A 463 3.91 -5.90 33.80
C VAL A 463 4.63 -6.46 32.57
N ARG A 464 4.42 -7.75 32.28
CA ARG A 464 5.03 -8.44 31.12
C ARG A 464 4.15 -8.49 29.88
N GLY A 465 2.86 -8.19 30.01
CA GLY A 465 1.96 -8.14 28.86
C GLY A 465 0.87 -7.11 29.03
N ALA A 466 0.43 -6.55 27.90
CA ALA A 466 -0.61 -5.55 27.87
C ALA A 466 -1.50 -5.73 26.63
N PHE A 467 -2.60 -5.00 26.62
CA PHE A 467 -3.54 -4.92 25.53
C PHE A 467 -3.63 -3.49 25.02
N GLY A 468 -3.76 -3.31 23.71
CA GLY A 468 -3.97 -1.99 23.10
C GLY A 468 -4.62 -2.09 21.73
N ASP A 469 -4.93 -0.95 21.12
CA ASP A 469 -5.39 -0.91 19.73
C ASP A 469 -4.31 -1.45 18.76
N TYR A 470 -4.69 -1.62 17.49
CA TYR A 470 -3.77 -2.12 16.45
C TYR A 470 -2.47 -1.31 16.34
N TRP A 471 -2.59 0.02 16.31
CA TRP A 471 -1.49 0.97 16.08
C TRP A 471 -0.54 1.09 17.29
N THR A 472 -1.04 0.75 18.47
CA THR A 472 -0.28 0.69 19.71
C THR A 472 0.40 -0.67 19.90
N ALA A 473 -0.32 -1.77 19.67
CA ALA A 473 0.09 -3.12 20.07
C ALA A 473 1.42 -3.59 19.44
N TYR A 474 1.49 -3.69 18.11
CA TYR A 474 2.67 -4.25 17.45
C TYR A 474 3.87 -3.31 17.55
N LYS A 475 3.64 -1.99 17.46
CA LYS A 475 4.68 -0.98 17.68
C LYS A 475 5.30 -1.11 19.07
N ALA A 476 4.48 -1.11 20.13
CA ALA A 476 4.96 -1.22 21.50
C ALA A 476 5.71 -2.56 21.73
N THR A 477 5.20 -3.66 21.17
CA THR A 477 5.86 -4.97 21.25
C THR A 477 7.25 -4.98 20.60
N LEU A 478 7.41 -4.33 19.44
CA LEU A 478 8.73 -4.22 18.82
C LEU A 478 9.66 -3.30 19.61
N LEU A 479 9.18 -2.13 20.05
CA LEU A 479 9.97 -1.16 20.83
C LEU A 479 10.44 -1.74 22.18
N SER A 480 9.63 -2.60 22.81
CA SER A 480 10.03 -3.32 24.01
C SER A 480 10.98 -4.49 23.73
N ARG A 481 11.24 -4.80 22.46
CA ARG A 481 11.94 -6.01 22.00
C ARG A 481 11.32 -7.30 22.56
N GLU A 482 9.99 -7.29 22.69
CA GLU A 482 9.17 -8.34 23.31
C GLU A 482 9.41 -8.59 24.80
N GLU A 483 10.08 -7.67 25.51
CA GLU A 483 10.14 -7.70 26.98
C GLU A 483 8.74 -7.48 27.59
N VAL A 484 7.97 -6.58 26.95
CA VAL A 484 6.55 -6.36 27.23
C VAL A 484 5.78 -6.65 25.94
N THR A 485 5.00 -7.73 25.93
CA THR A 485 4.18 -8.10 24.78
C THR A 485 2.84 -7.37 24.84
N VAL A 486 2.57 -6.51 23.86
CA VAL A 486 1.30 -5.80 23.74
C VAL A 486 0.45 -6.43 22.63
N ALA A 487 -0.65 -7.07 23.01
CA ALA A 487 -1.57 -7.70 22.08
C ALA A 487 -2.68 -6.73 21.63
N SER A 488 -3.18 -6.94 20.41
CA SER A 488 -4.28 -6.14 19.89
C SER A 488 -5.60 -6.62 20.46
N ILE A 489 -6.40 -5.70 21.03
CA ILE A 489 -7.79 -5.98 21.45
C ILE A 489 -8.82 -5.67 20.37
N SER A 490 -8.41 -5.10 19.24
CA SER A 490 -9.30 -4.86 18.12
C SER A 490 -9.36 -6.06 17.19
N ILE A 491 -10.37 -6.08 16.32
CA ILE A 491 -10.55 -7.12 15.28
C ILE A 491 -9.37 -7.24 14.30
N TRP A 492 -8.38 -6.35 14.34
CA TRP A 492 -7.17 -6.42 13.52
C TRP A 492 -6.07 -7.25 14.18
N GLU A 493 -6.45 -8.40 14.74
CA GLU A 493 -5.52 -9.38 15.28
C GLU A 493 -4.72 -10.04 14.15
N ARG A 494 -3.41 -9.78 14.11
CA ARG A 494 -2.46 -10.40 13.17
C ARG A 494 -1.91 -11.70 13.74
N ASN A 495 -1.60 -11.72 15.03
CA ASN A 495 -1.01 -12.88 15.69
C ASN A 495 -1.86 -13.35 16.89
N PRO A 496 -2.72 -14.37 16.69
CA PRO A 496 -3.53 -14.94 17.77
C PRO A 496 -2.76 -15.68 18.85
N GLU A 497 -1.54 -16.15 18.57
CA GLU A 497 -0.67 -16.75 19.58
C GLU A 497 -0.19 -15.70 20.58
N MET A 498 0.18 -14.52 20.09
CA MET A 498 0.58 -13.40 20.92
C MET A 498 -0.56 -12.97 21.88
N THR A 499 -1.78 -12.85 21.37
CA THR A 499 -2.96 -12.54 22.20
C THR A 499 -3.22 -13.63 23.24
N ARG A 500 -3.17 -14.90 22.85
CA ARG A 500 -3.30 -16.03 23.79
C ARG A 500 -2.23 -16.00 24.88
N ALA A 501 -0.98 -15.69 24.52
CA ALA A 501 0.13 -15.59 25.46
C ALA A 501 -0.10 -14.46 26.48
N VAL A 502 -0.57 -13.28 26.05
CA VAL A 502 -0.90 -12.18 26.96
C VAL A 502 -2.11 -12.53 27.84
N ARG A 503 -3.15 -13.15 27.29
CA ARG A 503 -4.34 -13.59 28.06
C ARG A 503 -4.02 -14.65 29.11
N ALA A 504 -2.97 -15.45 28.91
CA ALA A 504 -2.52 -16.46 29.85
C ALA A 504 -1.72 -15.89 31.04
N LEU A 505 -1.34 -14.60 30.99
CA LEU A 505 -0.66 -13.96 32.11
C LEU A 505 -1.64 -13.74 33.28
N PRO A 506 -1.16 -13.82 34.55
CA PRO A 506 -2.00 -13.55 35.72
C PRO A 506 -2.62 -12.15 35.69
N THR A 507 -1.85 -11.17 35.21
CA THR A 507 -2.28 -9.80 34.96
C THR A 507 -1.74 -9.29 33.63
N ALA A 508 -2.54 -8.45 32.99
CA ALA A 508 -2.14 -7.67 31.82
C ALA A 508 -2.62 -6.21 32.02
N ALA A 509 -1.83 -5.27 31.50
CA ALA A 509 -2.25 -3.87 31.44
C ALA A 509 -3.13 -3.58 30.21
N TYR A 510 -3.82 -2.44 30.20
CA TYR A 510 -4.57 -1.95 29.04
C TYR A 510 -4.13 -0.55 28.70
N ILE A 511 -3.89 -0.31 27.41
CA ILE A 511 -3.39 0.95 26.87
C ILE A 511 -4.43 1.48 25.89
N PHE A 512 -4.88 2.70 26.12
CA PHE A 512 -5.82 3.41 25.26
C PHE A 512 -5.29 4.81 24.93
N ASP A 513 -5.78 5.41 23.85
CA ASP A 513 -5.69 6.86 23.70
C ASP A 513 -6.44 7.54 24.86
N ALA A 514 -5.77 8.44 25.57
CA ALA A 514 -6.28 9.09 26.75
C ALA A 514 -7.50 9.95 26.41
N SER A 515 -8.53 9.86 27.24
CA SER A 515 -9.82 10.52 27.05
C SER A 515 -10.58 10.06 25.79
N SER A 516 -10.11 9.00 25.12
CA SER A 516 -10.92 8.32 24.12
C SER A 516 -12.16 7.72 24.78
N ARG A 517 -13.20 7.48 23.99
CA ARG A 517 -14.41 6.83 24.52
C ARG A 517 -14.12 5.44 25.04
N HIS A 518 -13.18 4.70 24.43
CA HIS A 518 -12.78 3.37 24.89
C HIS A 518 -12.07 3.41 26.24
N ASP A 519 -11.17 4.38 26.46
CA ASP A 519 -10.56 4.64 27.76
C ASP A 519 -11.62 4.89 28.84
N LEU A 520 -12.54 5.83 28.60
CA LEU A 520 -13.58 6.20 29.56
C LEU A 520 -14.52 5.03 29.86
N ALA A 521 -15.00 4.33 28.82
CA ALA A 521 -15.91 3.19 28.96
C ALA A 521 -15.25 2.00 29.67
N PHE A 522 -13.96 1.75 29.42
CA PHE A 522 -13.21 0.71 30.13
C PHE A 522 -13.08 1.04 31.63
N GLY A 523 -12.74 2.29 31.95
CA GLY A 523 -12.68 2.76 33.34
C GLY A 523 -14.03 2.71 34.06
N GLU A 524 -15.13 2.97 33.35
CA GLU A 524 -16.50 2.79 33.88
C GLU A 524 -16.83 1.34 34.17
N ARG A 525 -16.58 0.42 33.22
CA ARG A 525 -16.82 -1.01 33.43
C ARG A 525 -15.99 -1.58 34.58
N LEU A 526 -14.75 -1.13 34.75
CA LEU A 526 -13.94 -1.50 35.91
C LEU A 526 -14.58 -1.09 37.24
N ARG A 527 -15.18 0.12 37.32
CA ARG A 527 -15.91 0.59 38.50
C ARG A 527 -17.20 -0.20 38.72
N ASP A 528 -17.95 -0.45 37.66
CA ASP A 528 -19.22 -1.20 37.72
C ASP A 528 -18.99 -2.63 38.20
N TYR A 529 -17.92 -3.29 37.75
CA TYR A 529 -17.52 -4.62 38.21
C TYR A 529 -16.70 -4.63 39.51
N GLN A 530 -16.47 -3.45 40.12
CA GLN A 530 -15.72 -3.28 41.36
C GLN A 530 -14.31 -3.90 41.31
N ILE A 531 -13.65 -3.82 40.15
CA ILE A 531 -12.29 -4.33 39.94
C ILE A 531 -11.28 -3.23 40.31
N PRO A 532 -10.37 -3.44 41.28
CA PRO A 532 -9.35 -2.45 41.63
C PRO A 532 -8.38 -2.21 40.47
N TYR A 533 -8.08 -0.94 40.18
CA TYR A 533 -7.12 -0.54 39.14
C TYR A 533 -6.38 0.73 39.54
N THR A 534 -5.20 0.91 38.95
CA THR A 534 -4.49 2.19 38.88
C THR A 534 -4.49 2.65 37.43
N ARG A 535 -4.88 3.91 37.20
CA ARG A 535 -4.87 4.53 35.87
C ARG A 535 -3.77 5.58 35.81
N TYR A 536 -2.78 5.35 34.96
CA TYR A 536 -1.71 6.31 34.66
C TYR A 536 -2.04 7.09 33.39
N LEU A 537 -1.71 8.39 33.37
CA LEU A 537 -1.72 9.22 32.17
C LEU A 537 -0.26 9.46 31.75
N VAL A 538 0.10 9.00 30.57
CA VAL A 538 1.45 9.13 30.00
C VAL A 538 1.33 9.74 28.62
N ASP A 539 1.64 11.04 28.51
CA ASP A 539 1.40 11.84 27.30
C ASP A 539 -0.05 11.66 26.80
N LYS A 540 -0.23 11.10 25.61
CA LYS A 540 -1.54 10.83 25.01
C LYS A 540 -2.15 9.47 25.40
N TYR A 541 -1.50 8.68 26.25
CA TYR A 541 -1.95 7.33 26.61
C TYR A 541 -2.55 7.26 28.02
N ALA A 542 -3.64 6.51 28.15
CA ALA A 542 -4.17 6.05 29.43
C ALA A 542 -3.79 4.58 29.62
N VAL A 543 -3.09 4.28 30.72
CA VAL A 543 -2.58 2.94 31.03
C VAL A 543 -3.23 2.43 32.31
N TYR A 544 -3.96 1.33 32.21
CA TYR A 544 -4.62 0.66 33.32
C TYR A 544 -3.80 -0.54 33.79
N VAL A 545 -3.44 -0.56 35.07
CA VAL A 545 -2.68 -1.64 35.71
C VAL A 545 -3.47 -2.13 36.93
N SER A 546 -3.35 -3.41 37.24
CA SER A 546 -3.96 -4.00 38.43
C SER A 546 -3.01 -3.93 39.63
N PRO A 547 -3.33 -3.14 40.68
CA PRO A 547 -2.48 -3.07 41.88
C PRO A 547 -2.57 -4.34 42.73
N SER A 548 -3.64 -5.12 42.59
CA SER A 548 -3.92 -6.31 43.41
C SER A 548 -3.51 -7.62 42.76
N GLY A 549 -3.02 -7.61 41.52
CA GLY A 549 -2.79 -8.84 40.76
C GLY A 549 -4.06 -9.46 40.16
N GLN A 550 -5.22 -8.82 40.31
CA GLN A 550 -6.48 -9.27 39.71
C GLN A 550 -6.52 -8.94 38.22
N SER A 551 -6.96 -9.88 37.37
CA SER A 551 -7.14 -9.60 35.94
C SER A 551 -8.19 -8.52 35.69
N LEU A 552 -7.86 -7.55 34.83
CA LEU A 552 -8.77 -6.49 34.37
C LEU A 552 -9.64 -6.96 33.18
N GLY A 553 -9.41 -8.17 32.66
CA GLY A 553 -10.03 -8.65 31.42
C GLY A 553 -11.55 -8.77 31.44
N ARG A 554 -12.18 -8.83 32.63
CA ARG A 554 -13.64 -8.80 32.75
C ARG A 554 -14.25 -7.46 32.28
N ALA A 555 -13.47 -6.38 32.28
CA ALA A 555 -13.89 -5.09 31.75
C ALA A 555 -13.63 -4.92 30.24
N GLU A 556 -13.00 -5.90 29.58
CA GLU A 556 -12.89 -5.90 28.12
C GLU A 556 -14.27 -5.95 27.46
N LEU A 557 -14.33 -5.37 26.27
CA LEU A 557 -15.50 -5.47 25.43
C LEU A 557 -15.46 -6.80 24.66
N GLY A 558 -16.60 -7.50 24.58
CA GLY A 558 -16.71 -8.76 23.87
C GLY A 558 -18.16 -9.19 23.64
N PRO A 559 -18.39 -10.40 23.08
CA PRO A 559 -19.72 -10.99 22.99
C PRO A 559 -20.42 -11.00 24.34
N LEU A 560 -21.70 -10.63 24.37
CA LEU A 560 -22.50 -10.79 25.58
C LEU A 560 -22.60 -12.29 25.92
N PRO A 561 -22.38 -12.68 27.20
CA PRO A 561 -22.53 -14.08 27.60
C PRO A 561 -23.98 -14.56 27.47
N HIS A 562 -24.94 -13.65 27.76
CA HIS A 562 -26.36 -13.90 27.62
C HIS A 562 -27.06 -12.72 26.92
N PHE A 563 -27.76 -13.02 25.84
CA PHE A 563 -28.55 -12.05 25.10
C PHE A 563 -29.96 -12.01 25.68
N ALA A 564 -30.21 -11.08 26.59
CA ALA A 564 -31.52 -10.91 27.21
C ALA A 564 -31.94 -9.45 27.17
N SER A 565 -33.11 -9.18 26.61
CA SER A 565 -33.72 -7.85 26.53
C SER A 565 -35.23 -7.96 26.68
N SER A 566 -35.87 -6.88 27.15
CA SER A 566 -37.32 -6.68 27.00
C SER A 566 -37.53 -5.57 25.98
N VAL A 567 -38.31 -5.82 24.93
CA VAL A 567 -38.58 -4.85 23.86
C VAL A 567 -40.08 -4.64 23.74
N THR A 568 -40.52 -3.38 23.83
CA THR A 568 -41.92 -2.99 23.60
C THR A 568 -41.96 -1.84 22.60
N ALA A 569 -42.94 -1.85 21.70
CA ALA A 569 -43.15 -0.76 20.75
C ALA A 569 -44.28 0.16 21.23
N GLU A 570 -44.09 1.46 21.05
CA GLU A 570 -45.08 2.52 21.27
C GLU A 570 -45.46 3.11 19.89
N ASP A 571 -46.75 3.34 19.66
CA ASP A 571 -47.28 4.01 18.46
C ASP A 571 -46.86 3.41 17.10
N ALA A 572 -46.74 2.08 17.01
CA ALA A 572 -46.40 1.40 15.77
C ALA A 572 -47.49 1.60 14.69
N PRO A 573 -47.12 1.92 13.43
CA PRO A 573 -48.08 2.00 12.34
C PRO A 573 -48.74 0.64 12.11
N LYS A 574 -50.00 0.63 11.70
CA LYS A 574 -50.70 -0.61 11.29
C LYS A 574 -50.70 -0.81 9.78
N VAL A 575 -50.51 0.29 9.05
CA VAL A 575 -50.57 0.37 7.60
C VAL A 575 -49.45 1.29 7.11
N LEU A 576 -48.74 0.88 6.06
CA LEU A 576 -47.70 1.67 5.38
C LEU A 576 -47.85 1.52 3.86
N ARG A 577 -47.44 2.52 3.09
CA ARG A 577 -47.36 2.41 1.63
C ARG A 577 -46.09 1.64 1.22
N PRO A 578 -46.07 1.01 0.04
CA PRO A 578 -44.87 0.38 -0.49
C PRO A 578 -43.67 1.33 -0.50
N GLY A 579 -42.57 0.93 0.14
CA GLY A 579 -41.35 1.75 0.25
C GLY A 579 -41.44 2.96 1.20
N GLU A 580 -42.55 3.13 1.93
CA GLU A 580 -42.70 4.23 2.89
C GLU A 580 -41.67 4.12 4.04
N SER A 581 -41.07 5.26 4.39
CA SER A 581 -40.18 5.36 5.54
C SER A 581 -40.94 5.84 6.78
N ALA A 582 -40.85 5.08 7.87
CA ALA A 582 -41.43 5.41 9.17
C ALA A 582 -40.39 5.30 10.29
N ARG A 583 -40.74 5.79 11.48
CA ARG A 583 -39.95 5.60 12.71
C ARG A 583 -40.85 5.00 13.78
N VAL A 584 -40.46 3.88 14.34
CA VAL A 584 -41.20 3.24 15.44
C VAL A 584 -40.46 3.50 16.73
N LYS A 585 -41.17 4.03 17.73
CA LYS A 585 -40.60 4.22 19.06
C LYS A 585 -40.60 2.88 19.77
N ILE A 586 -39.45 2.48 20.29
CA ILE A 586 -39.32 1.31 21.14
C ILE A 586 -38.79 1.71 22.51
N ARG A 587 -39.27 1.00 23.52
CA ARG A 587 -38.70 0.98 24.86
C ARG A 587 -37.98 -0.35 25.03
N VAL A 588 -36.72 -0.28 25.42
CA VAL A 588 -35.85 -1.45 25.55
C VAL A 588 -35.26 -1.48 26.94
N THR A 589 -35.40 -2.59 27.65
CA THR A 589 -34.76 -2.81 28.95
C THR A 589 -33.68 -3.87 28.82
N ASN A 590 -32.49 -3.58 29.35
CA ASN A 590 -31.42 -4.58 29.46
C ASN A 590 -31.73 -5.55 30.59
N THR A 591 -32.12 -6.77 30.24
CA THR A 591 -32.39 -7.85 31.19
C THR A 591 -31.27 -8.89 31.21
N SER A 592 -30.14 -8.61 30.56
CA SER A 592 -28.93 -9.41 30.63
C SER A 592 -28.09 -9.07 31.86
N ASP A 593 -27.04 -9.84 32.07
CA ASP A 593 -26.03 -9.65 33.11
C ASP A 593 -24.84 -8.78 32.66
N GLY A 594 -24.81 -8.38 31.38
CA GLY A 594 -23.75 -7.57 30.79
C GLY A 594 -24.20 -6.16 30.44
N VAL A 595 -23.25 -5.22 30.43
CA VAL A 595 -23.47 -3.86 29.91
C VAL A 595 -23.54 -3.92 28.38
N TRP A 596 -24.58 -3.32 27.81
CA TRP A 596 -24.67 -3.13 26.36
C TRP A 596 -23.85 -1.92 25.94
N SER A 597 -22.81 -2.14 25.15
CA SER A 597 -21.98 -1.04 24.65
C SER A 597 -22.67 -0.30 23.50
N ALA A 598 -22.87 1.01 23.64
CA ALA A 598 -23.45 1.86 22.61
C ALA A 598 -22.46 2.22 21.49
N ASP A 599 -21.17 2.24 21.81
CA ASP A 599 -20.11 2.61 20.88
C ASP A 599 -19.39 1.40 20.28
N GLY A 600 -19.32 0.27 20.99
CA GLY A 600 -18.55 -0.89 20.54
C GLY A 600 -17.03 -0.65 20.58
N GLY A 601 -16.29 -1.52 19.89
CA GLY A 601 -14.83 -1.44 19.73
C GLY A 601 -14.40 -0.41 18.70
N GLU A 602 -13.16 -0.54 18.20
CA GLU A 602 -12.50 0.45 17.33
C GLU A 602 -13.27 0.72 16.03
N ILE A 603 -13.94 -0.32 15.50
CA ILE A 603 -14.73 -0.21 14.27
C ILE A 603 -16.22 -0.51 14.51
N GLY A 604 -16.67 -0.41 15.77
CA GLY A 604 -18.04 -0.66 16.17
C GLY A 604 -18.40 -2.14 16.37
N GLU A 605 -17.42 -3.05 16.42
CA GLU A 605 -17.64 -4.44 16.84
C GLU A 605 -18.20 -4.50 18.28
N TYR A 606 -19.02 -5.51 18.57
CA TYR A 606 -19.66 -5.70 19.88
C TYR A 606 -20.62 -4.58 20.31
N ARG A 607 -20.81 -3.54 19.48
CA ARG A 607 -21.82 -2.51 19.68
C ARG A 607 -23.20 -3.14 19.70
N VAL A 608 -24.03 -2.76 20.66
CA VAL A 608 -25.45 -3.12 20.67
C VAL A 608 -26.22 -1.98 20.02
N THR A 609 -27.06 -2.29 19.04
CA THR A 609 -27.97 -1.34 18.40
C THR A 609 -29.37 -1.93 18.28
N ALA A 610 -30.38 -1.08 18.21
CA ALA A 610 -31.72 -1.52 17.84
C ALA A 610 -31.89 -1.52 16.32
N SER A 611 -32.62 -2.50 15.78
CA SER A 611 -32.88 -2.58 14.36
C SER A 611 -34.17 -3.35 14.09
N SER A 612 -34.46 -3.56 12.80
CA SER A 612 -35.68 -4.21 12.34
C SER A 612 -35.42 -5.27 11.29
N ARG A 613 -36.33 -6.25 11.23
CA ARG A 613 -36.43 -7.24 10.16
C ARG A 613 -37.89 -7.37 9.72
N TRP A 614 -38.08 -7.58 8.42
CA TRP A 614 -39.40 -7.83 7.85
C TRP A 614 -39.56 -9.32 7.57
N LEU A 615 -40.69 -9.90 7.97
CA LEU A 615 -41.04 -11.29 7.70
C LEU A 615 -42.27 -11.39 6.79
N VAL A 616 -42.28 -12.42 5.94
CA VAL A 616 -43.47 -12.93 5.25
C VAL A 616 -43.75 -14.32 5.80
N GLY A 617 -44.86 -14.47 6.54
CA GLY A 617 -45.01 -15.61 7.44
C GLY A 617 -43.90 -15.62 8.49
N GLU A 618 -43.13 -16.71 8.58
CA GLU A 618 -41.97 -16.84 9.47
C GLU A 618 -40.63 -16.60 8.75
N GLN A 619 -40.62 -16.33 7.44
CA GLN A 619 -39.40 -16.15 6.67
C GLN A 619 -38.95 -14.69 6.62
N ALA A 620 -37.69 -14.43 6.98
CA ALA A 620 -37.11 -13.10 6.90
C ALA A 620 -36.77 -12.69 5.47
N LEU A 621 -37.09 -11.43 5.13
CA LEU A 621 -36.64 -10.80 3.90
C LEU A 621 -35.12 -10.52 3.98
N ALA A 622 -34.44 -10.59 2.83
CA ALA A 622 -32.98 -10.46 2.76
C ALA A 622 -32.44 -9.07 3.14
N ALA A 623 -33.29 -8.04 3.11
CA ALA A 623 -32.89 -6.68 3.46
C ALA A 623 -33.00 -6.45 4.98
N GLU A 624 -31.89 -6.10 5.62
CA GLU A 624 -31.86 -5.70 7.03
C GLU A 624 -32.31 -4.25 7.22
N GLY A 625 -32.92 -3.96 8.36
CA GLY A 625 -33.24 -2.60 8.78
C GLY A 625 -32.01 -1.76 9.11
N ALA A 626 -32.17 -0.44 9.03
CA ALA A 626 -31.15 0.49 9.51
C ALA A 626 -30.95 0.37 11.03
N ARG A 627 -29.76 0.75 11.51
CA ARG A 627 -29.41 0.72 12.94
C ARG A 627 -29.87 1.98 13.64
N ALA A 628 -30.45 1.84 14.82
CA ALA A 628 -30.69 2.89 15.79
C ALA A 628 -29.70 2.75 16.95
N PHE A 629 -28.89 3.79 17.16
CA PHE A 629 -27.80 3.79 18.12
C PHE A 629 -28.30 4.23 19.50
N PHE A 630 -27.84 3.53 20.54
CA PHE A 630 -28.04 4.00 21.91
C PHE A 630 -27.22 5.27 22.16
N PRO A 631 -27.73 6.22 22.96
CA PRO A 631 -26.99 7.45 23.27
C PRO A 631 -25.85 7.23 24.27
N ARG A 632 -25.88 6.11 25.01
CA ARG A 632 -24.92 5.72 26.05
C ARG A 632 -25.01 4.21 26.29
N ASP A 633 -24.00 3.66 26.94
CA ASP A 633 -24.01 2.28 27.41
C ASP A 633 -25.23 2.01 28.32
N VAL A 634 -25.88 0.85 28.15
CA VAL A 634 -27.09 0.46 28.88
C VAL A 634 -26.74 -0.66 29.85
N ARG A 635 -26.80 -0.37 31.15
CA ARG A 635 -26.46 -1.35 32.20
C ARG A 635 -27.60 -2.36 32.44
N PRO A 636 -27.30 -3.53 33.03
CA PRO A 636 -28.33 -4.44 33.53
C PRO A 636 -29.39 -3.71 34.36
N GLY A 637 -30.66 -3.90 34.02
CA GLY A 637 -31.82 -3.26 34.62
C GLY A 637 -32.18 -1.87 34.07
N GLU A 638 -31.30 -1.21 33.31
CA GLU A 638 -31.59 0.09 32.72
C GLU A 638 -32.52 -0.04 31.51
N THR A 639 -33.31 1.02 31.29
CA THR A 639 -34.25 1.13 30.17
C THR A 639 -33.93 2.35 29.33
N GLU A 640 -33.96 2.19 28.03
CA GLU A 640 -33.76 3.27 27.06
C GLU A 640 -34.89 3.30 26.03
N GLU A 641 -35.17 4.50 25.52
CA GLU A 641 -36.16 4.73 24.47
C GLU A 641 -35.44 5.11 23.17
N LEU A 642 -35.76 4.40 22.08
CA LEU A 642 -35.14 4.60 20.78
C LEU A 642 -36.18 4.73 19.69
N TRP A 643 -35.86 5.53 18.68
CA TRP A 643 -36.65 5.60 17.45
C TRP A 643 -35.97 4.77 16.36
N VAL A 644 -36.54 3.62 16.03
CA VAL A 644 -36.02 2.72 15.00
C VAL A 644 -36.54 3.14 13.63
N PRO A 645 -35.65 3.52 12.69
CA PRO A 645 -36.05 3.78 11.31
C PRO A 645 -36.44 2.49 10.61
N VAL A 646 -37.58 2.48 9.93
CA VAL A 646 -38.08 1.33 9.17
C VAL A 646 -38.51 1.78 7.77
N VAL A 647 -38.22 0.97 6.76
CA VAL A 647 -38.68 1.18 5.38
C VAL A 647 -39.54 -0.01 5.00
N ALA A 648 -40.79 0.25 4.60
CA ALA A 648 -41.72 -0.80 4.22
C ALA A 648 -41.24 -1.55 2.94
N PRO A 649 -41.54 -2.85 2.80
CA PRO A 649 -41.34 -3.59 1.56
C PRO A 649 -41.94 -2.87 0.34
N SER A 650 -41.35 -3.09 -0.84
CA SER A 650 -41.79 -2.43 -2.09
C SER A 650 -43.01 -3.07 -2.74
N SER A 651 -43.58 -4.10 -2.13
CA SER A 651 -44.71 -4.86 -2.67
C SER A 651 -45.81 -4.96 -1.62
N ASP A 652 -47.04 -4.79 -2.06
CA ASP A 652 -48.22 -4.89 -1.22
C ASP A 652 -48.30 -6.27 -0.55
N GLY A 653 -48.84 -6.31 0.67
CA GLY A 653 -49.03 -7.57 1.39
C GLY A 653 -49.10 -7.42 2.90
N HIS A 654 -49.33 -8.55 3.58
CA HIS A 654 -49.26 -8.66 5.02
C HIS A 654 -47.86 -9.07 5.45
N TYR A 655 -47.22 -8.23 6.26
CA TYR A 655 -45.87 -8.46 6.75
C TYR A 655 -45.85 -8.41 8.27
N THR A 656 -44.86 -9.07 8.86
CA THR A 656 -44.53 -8.88 10.28
C THR A 656 -43.26 -8.06 10.39
N LEU A 657 -43.34 -6.90 11.03
CA LEU A 657 -42.19 -6.10 11.42
C LEU A 657 -41.69 -6.60 12.77
N VAL A 658 -40.47 -7.14 12.79
CA VAL A 658 -39.77 -7.54 14.00
C VAL A 658 -38.83 -6.42 14.40
N LEU A 659 -39.00 -5.87 15.61
CA LEU A 659 -38.06 -4.93 16.21
C LEU A 659 -37.31 -5.64 17.32
N THR A 660 -35.98 -5.61 17.24
CA THR A 660 -35.09 -6.30 18.18
C THR A 660 -33.75 -5.56 18.24
N LEU A 661 -32.78 -6.15 18.93
CA LEU A 661 -31.42 -5.65 19.03
C LEU A 661 -30.47 -6.53 18.21
N VAL A 662 -29.32 -5.95 17.87
CA VAL A 662 -28.19 -6.66 17.29
C VAL A 662 -26.94 -6.26 18.06
N GLN A 663 -26.15 -7.26 18.45
CA GLN A 663 -24.76 -7.03 18.81
C GLN A 663 -23.92 -7.21 17.55
N GLU A 664 -23.34 -6.11 17.07
CA GLU A 664 -22.62 -6.04 15.82
C GLU A 664 -21.48 -7.06 15.76
N ARG A 665 -21.44 -7.83 14.66
CA ARG A 665 -20.49 -8.93 14.41
C ARG A 665 -20.59 -10.13 15.36
N VAL A 666 -21.66 -10.21 16.15
CA VAL A 666 -21.91 -11.36 17.03
C VAL A 666 -23.22 -12.04 16.64
N ALA A 667 -24.35 -11.42 16.96
CA ALA A 667 -25.66 -12.01 16.73
C ALA A 667 -26.78 -10.96 16.83
N TRP A 668 -27.90 -11.27 16.18
CA TRP A 668 -29.18 -10.62 16.46
C TRP A 668 -29.80 -11.25 17.69
N PHE A 669 -30.37 -10.44 18.58
CA PHE A 669 -30.92 -10.92 19.85
C PHE A 669 -32.04 -11.95 19.60
N CYS A 670 -32.93 -11.71 18.65
CA CYS A 670 -33.99 -12.65 18.30
C CYS A 670 -33.50 -14.03 17.82
N ASP A 671 -32.31 -14.10 17.21
CA ASP A 671 -31.75 -15.36 16.70
C ASP A 671 -31.16 -16.22 17.83
N VAL A 672 -30.88 -15.63 19.00
CA VAL A 672 -30.20 -16.28 20.13
C VAL A 672 -31.00 -16.21 21.44
N GLY A 673 -32.32 -16.00 21.35
CA GLY A 673 -33.24 -16.05 22.50
C GLY A 673 -33.39 -14.74 23.29
N GLY A 674 -32.89 -13.63 22.76
CA GLY A 674 -33.13 -12.28 23.28
C GLY A 674 -34.48 -11.70 22.83
N GLY A 675 -34.87 -10.59 23.45
CA GLY A 675 -36.19 -10.00 23.26
C GLY A 675 -36.44 -9.40 21.88
N GLU A 676 -37.67 -9.56 21.41
CA GLU A 676 -38.19 -8.95 20.19
C GLU A 676 -39.65 -8.51 20.39
N VAL A 677 -40.12 -7.57 19.57
CA VAL A 677 -41.54 -7.28 19.41
C VAL A 677 -41.93 -7.48 17.95
N ARG A 678 -43.03 -8.22 17.74
CA ARG A 678 -43.60 -8.51 16.43
C ARG A 678 -44.84 -7.66 16.21
N LEU A 679 -44.85 -6.93 15.11
CA LEU A 679 -45.92 -6.00 14.74
C LEU A 679 -46.50 -6.42 13.38
N PRO A 680 -47.78 -6.81 13.31
CA PRO A 680 -48.42 -7.08 12.02
C PRO A 680 -48.67 -5.75 11.29
N ILE A 681 -48.15 -5.61 10.08
CA ILE A 681 -48.25 -4.42 9.24
C ILE A 681 -48.88 -4.81 7.89
N LEU A 682 -49.88 -4.04 7.47
CA LEU A 682 -50.38 -4.09 6.09
C LEU A 682 -49.59 -3.10 5.24
N VAL A 683 -49.04 -3.56 4.12
CA VAL A 683 -48.45 -2.69 3.10
C VAL A 683 -49.42 -2.56 1.93
N ASN A 684 -49.98 -1.36 1.69
CA ASN A 684 -50.95 -1.10 0.62
C ASN A 684 -51.07 0.38 0.19
#